data_AF-A0A522K4G3-F1
#
_entry.id   AF-A0A522K4G3-F1
#
_cell.length_a   1.000
_cell.length_b   1.000
_cell.length_c   1.000
_cell.angle_alpha   90.00
_cell.angle_beta   90.00
_cell.angle_gamma   90.00
#
_symmetry.space_group_name_H-M   'P 1'
#
loop_
_entity.id
_entity.type
_entity.pdbx_description
1 polymer ?
#
loop_
_entity_poly.entity_id
_entity_poly.type
_entity_poly.pdbx_seq_one_letter_code
_entity_poly.pdbx_strand_id
1 'polypeptide(L)'
;MTRSTSIFPITPLLPEIRTSLAASPRLVLEAPPGAGKTTQVPLALLDAEWLAGRKIVVLEPRRIAARAAAQFMARQLGEEVGQTVGYRIRFESKVSAATRIEVVTEGILTRLIQDDPELTGIGAILFDEFHERHLAGDLGAALALDVQATLCPDLRLLVMSATLDGERIAQWLDAPRITSPGRSFPVRIEHPPARTQESLEHQVARVVKQALAESDGDVLVFLPGRREIARAQAVLEETLSLRERVRAERGVEASPNPHPRSLSRGEREEHLDIVPLHGELSLADQQLALSPADPGTRRIVLATNVAESSVTLPGIRAVIDSGLAREPRFDPNSGFTRLETVHISQASADQRAGRAGRVAEGTAYRLWPQSRRLDASRTAEIMQAELSGLALELAAWGSAELPWLDPPPGGAMAQARVLLRALGALDADQRISTLGRGMLALGTAPRLAAAALRAPLEHRALIADLLALMDARSPLRGEQARSDDFRVRVAALHAWRDRRAAGARGHAADSGALAAIEQAAKGWRRRLDVRSAASGVPDSHTVGDLLSHAFPDRIAHRDEANPLRYTLANGRGARLHEQTALLGEPWLVALDLRFEARDSLILAAAPLDSRALERDFPQRFVTARTLRWNDARDAVEAFEERRFGAIMLARHSVPVRPEDALPAMLSAIRSKGLDVLPWSEHARRLRLRMQALRTWMPETDLPDVSDAALLATLDHWLAPYLHGKRRLDALDGEELTQALASLFDHEQRRLLDAQAPDSLRVPSGQTRSLDYVPGEPPVLAVKLQELFGLADTPRVGGGRIPVTLHLLSPARRPIQVTQDLKGFWERTYPEVKKELKGRYPKHPWPDDPWTAVPTHRAKPRGT
;
A
#
# COMPACT_ATOMS: atom_id res chain seq x y z
N MET A 1 -49.26 -9.03 22.86
CA MET A 1 -48.54 -8.81 21.59
C MET A 1 -47.81 -10.09 21.24
N THR A 2 -48.29 -10.79 20.22
CA THR A 2 -47.76 -12.06 19.71
C THR A 2 -46.35 -11.84 19.15
N ARG A 3 -45.36 -12.59 19.66
CA ARG A 3 -43.99 -12.61 19.13
C ARG A 3 -44.04 -13.17 17.71
N SER A 4 -44.01 -12.29 16.71
CA SER A 4 -43.67 -12.68 15.33
C SER A 4 -42.17 -13.05 15.33
N THR A 5 -41.84 -14.31 15.61
CA THR A 5 -40.49 -14.84 15.38
C THR A 5 -40.25 -14.92 13.87
N SER A 6 -39.69 -13.84 13.30
CA SER A 6 -39.16 -13.87 11.94
C SER A 6 -38.07 -14.93 11.86
N ILE A 7 -38.33 -16.04 11.15
CA ILE A 7 -37.33 -17.10 10.99
C ILE A 7 -36.23 -16.57 10.07
N PHE A 8 -35.01 -16.42 10.61
CA PHE A 8 -33.83 -16.00 9.85
C PHE A 8 -33.34 -17.12 8.93
N PRO A 9 -32.81 -16.81 7.73
CA PRO A 9 -32.24 -17.81 6.81
C PRO A 9 -31.21 -18.73 7.45
N ILE A 10 -30.44 -18.22 8.42
CA ILE A 10 -29.40 -19.00 9.09
C ILE A 10 -29.90 -19.95 10.17
N THR A 11 -31.17 -19.80 10.60
CA THR A 11 -31.76 -20.58 11.71
C THR A 11 -31.60 -22.10 11.53
N PRO A 12 -31.87 -22.69 10.33
CA PRO A 12 -31.72 -24.13 10.12
C PRO A 12 -30.28 -24.64 10.25
N LEU A 13 -29.28 -23.75 10.08
CA LEU A 13 -27.86 -24.11 10.13
C LEU A 13 -27.23 -23.96 11.52
N LEU A 14 -27.92 -23.33 12.48
CA LEU A 14 -27.39 -23.15 13.84
C LEU A 14 -26.98 -24.48 14.52
N PRO A 15 -27.73 -25.59 14.39
CA PRO A 15 -27.29 -26.88 14.95
C PRO A 15 -26.01 -27.42 14.28
N GLU A 16 -25.89 -27.26 12.96
CA GLU A 16 -24.70 -27.68 12.20
C GLU A 16 -23.47 -26.85 12.59
N ILE A 17 -23.64 -25.52 12.72
CA ILE A 17 -22.59 -24.60 13.19
C ILE A 17 -22.09 -25.00 14.59
N ARG A 18 -23.01 -25.30 15.53
CA ARG A 18 -22.66 -25.76 16.88
C ARG A 18 -21.89 -27.07 16.85
N THR A 19 -22.35 -28.03 16.04
CA THR A 19 -21.73 -29.35 15.89
C THR A 19 -20.33 -29.22 15.29
N SER A 20 -20.17 -28.40 14.25
CA SER A 20 -18.89 -28.15 13.60
C SER A 20 -17.88 -27.50 14.57
N LEU A 21 -18.28 -26.51 15.36
CA LEU A 21 -17.39 -25.84 16.32
C LEU A 21 -17.08 -26.70 17.58
N ALA A 22 -17.92 -27.70 17.86
CA ALA A 22 -17.61 -28.71 18.86
C ALA A 22 -16.57 -29.72 18.35
N ALA A 23 -16.65 -30.09 17.07
CA ALA A 23 -15.73 -31.05 16.43
C ALA A 23 -14.40 -30.43 15.97
N SER A 24 -14.42 -29.17 15.55
CA SER A 24 -13.27 -28.42 15.02
C SER A 24 -13.17 -27.06 15.72
N PRO A 25 -11.96 -26.60 16.11
CA PRO A 25 -11.78 -25.30 16.73
C PRO A 25 -11.92 -24.13 15.73
N ARG A 26 -12.11 -24.41 14.44
CA ARG A 26 -12.22 -23.41 13.38
C ARG A 26 -13.43 -23.68 12.48
N LEU A 27 -14.04 -22.61 11.99
CA LEU A 27 -15.14 -22.68 11.02
C LEU A 27 -15.16 -21.45 10.12
N VAL A 28 -15.45 -21.66 8.83
CA VAL A 28 -15.83 -20.60 7.89
C VAL A 28 -17.33 -20.68 7.64
N LEU A 29 -18.02 -19.57 7.87
CA LEU A 29 -19.44 -19.42 7.61
C LEU A 29 -19.66 -18.43 6.49
N GLU A 30 -20.16 -18.91 5.36
CA GLU A 30 -20.53 -18.08 4.23
C GLU A 30 -22.03 -17.84 4.24
N ALA A 31 -22.44 -16.59 4.47
CA ALA A 31 -23.85 -16.23 4.52
C ALA A 31 -24.05 -14.79 4.03
N PRO A 32 -25.04 -14.54 3.14
CA PRO A 32 -25.26 -13.20 2.62
C PRO A 32 -25.72 -12.23 3.73
N PRO A 33 -25.57 -10.91 3.51
CA PRO A 33 -26.02 -9.91 4.47
C PRO A 33 -27.53 -10.05 4.72
N GLY A 34 -27.95 -9.93 5.99
CA GLY A 34 -29.35 -10.12 6.38
C GLY A 34 -29.75 -11.58 6.65
N ALA A 35 -28.88 -12.56 6.39
CA ALA A 35 -29.13 -13.97 6.76
C ALA A 35 -29.23 -14.20 8.28
N GLY A 36 -28.71 -13.27 9.08
CA GLY A 36 -28.69 -13.35 10.54
C GLY A 36 -27.37 -13.81 11.15
N LYS A 37 -26.27 -13.89 10.38
CA LYS A 37 -24.96 -14.37 10.86
C LYS A 37 -24.45 -13.63 12.11
N THR A 38 -24.43 -12.30 12.06
CA THR A 38 -23.98 -11.42 13.16
C THR A 38 -24.85 -11.52 14.41
N THR A 39 -26.16 -11.75 14.26
CA THR A 39 -27.14 -11.57 15.33
C THR A 39 -27.72 -12.85 15.89
N GLN A 40 -27.60 -13.97 15.17
CA GLN A 40 -28.11 -15.27 15.59
C GLN A 40 -26.99 -16.22 16.01
N VAL A 41 -25.84 -16.19 15.33
CA VAL A 41 -24.74 -17.13 15.61
C VAL A 41 -24.14 -16.93 17.00
N PRO A 42 -23.79 -15.71 17.45
CA PRO A 42 -23.25 -15.53 18.80
C PRO A 42 -24.21 -16.01 19.89
N LEU A 43 -25.51 -15.74 19.73
CA LEU A 43 -26.54 -16.18 20.68
C LEU A 43 -26.66 -17.71 20.73
N ALA A 44 -26.59 -18.38 19.58
CA ALA A 44 -26.68 -19.85 19.50
C ALA A 44 -25.46 -20.57 20.14
N LEU A 45 -24.34 -19.87 20.31
CA LEU A 45 -23.11 -20.41 20.88
C LEU A 45 -22.98 -20.18 22.40
N LEU A 46 -23.85 -19.37 23.02
CA LEU A 46 -23.77 -19.01 24.45
C LEU A 46 -23.75 -20.22 25.41
N ASP A 47 -24.50 -21.25 25.04
CA ASP A 47 -24.69 -22.49 25.82
C ASP A 47 -23.86 -23.66 25.26
N ALA A 48 -22.86 -23.38 24.41
CA ALA A 48 -21.96 -24.42 23.94
C ALA A 48 -21.07 -24.94 25.08
N GLU A 49 -20.98 -26.26 25.26
CA GLU A 49 -20.23 -26.88 26.36
C GLU A 49 -18.75 -26.46 26.37
N TRP A 50 -18.11 -26.42 25.19
CA TRP A 50 -16.71 -26.02 25.03
C TRP A 50 -16.44 -24.56 25.44
N LEU A 51 -17.48 -23.72 25.45
CA LEU A 51 -17.34 -22.32 25.86
C LEU A 51 -17.10 -22.24 27.37
N ALA A 52 -17.62 -23.19 28.16
CA ALA A 52 -17.40 -23.30 29.59
C ALA A 52 -17.64 -21.97 30.36
N GLY A 53 -18.68 -21.23 30.00
CA GLY A 53 -19.00 -19.94 30.62
C GLY A 53 -18.10 -18.76 30.20
N ARG A 54 -17.10 -18.98 29.33
CA ARG A 54 -16.24 -17.91 28.78
C ARG A 54 -17.00 -17.00 27.82
N LYS A 55 -16.37 -15.87 27.49
CA LYS A 55 -16.92 -14.84 26.59
C LYS A 55 -16.72 -15.20 25.12
N ILE A 56 -17.64 -14.69 24.30
CA ILE A 56 -17.54 -14.65 22.85
C ILE A 56 -17.24 -13.20 22.45
N VAL A 57 -16.15 -12.99 21.72
CA VAL A 57 -15.83 -11.69 21.13
C VAL A 57 -16.28 -11.71 19.67
N VAL A 58 -17.08 -10.71 19.27
CA VAL A 58 -17.52 -10.55 17.89
C VAL A 58 -16.86 -9.30 17.32
N LEU A 59 -15.98 -9.48 16.35
CA LEU A 59 -15.40 -8.39 15.60
C LEU A 59 -16.39 -7.90 14.55
N GLU A 60 -16.75 -6.61 14.63
CA GLU A 60 -17.51 -5.92 13.58
C GLU A 60 -16.71 -4.67 13.13
N PRO A 61 -16.33 -4.57 11.83
CA PRO A 61 -15.47 -3.49 11.34
C PRO A 61 -16.02 -2.08 11.60
N ARG A 62 -17.34 -1.92 11.56
CA ARG A 62 -17.99 -0.61 11.58
C ARG A 62 -18.60 -0.31 12.94
N ARG A 63 -18.24 0.83 13.54
CA ARG A 63 -18.78 1.31 14.83
C ARG A 63 -20.32 1.31 14.91
N ILE A 64 -20.99 1.76 13.85
CA ILE A 64 -22.46 1.79 13.80
C ILE A 64 -23.04 0.38 13.81
N ALA A 65 -22.46 -0.52 13.01
CA ALA A 65 -22.90 -1.90 12.93
C ALA A 65 -22.63 -2.64 14.25
N ALA A 66 -21.47 -2.43 14.88
CA ALA A 66 -21.15 -3.01 16.18
C ALA A 66 -22.20 -2.66 17.24
N ARG A 67 -22.54 -1.37 17.36
CA ARG A 67 -23.60 -0.90 18.26
C ARG A 67 -24.97 -1.46 17.89
N ALA A 68 -25.33 -1.44 16.61
CA ALA A 68 -26.63 -1.93 16.14
C ALA A 68 -26.79 -3.44 16.37
N ALA A 69 -25.74 -4.23 16.14
CA ALA A 69 -25.72 -5.66 16.38
C ALA A 69 -25.91 -5.99 17.86
N ALA A 70 -25.15 -5.33 18.75
CA ALA A 70 -25.29 -5.50 20.19
C ALA A 70 -26.70 -5.13 20.69
N GLN A 71 -27.25 -3.99 20.22
CA GLN A 71 -28.62 -3.56 20.53
C GLN A 71 -29.68 -4.52 20.00
N PHE A 72 -29.46 -5.10 18.82
CA PHE A 72 -30.39 -6.06 18.25
C PHE A 72 -30.39 -7.38 19.04
N MET A 73 -29.20 -7.91 19.36
CA MET A 73 -29.07 -9.12 20.18
C MET A 73 -29.64 -8.96 21.59
N ALA A 74 -29.33 -7.86 22.29
CA ALA A 74 -29.88 -7.60 23.62
C ALA A 74 -31.43 -7.54 23.61
N ARG A 75 -32.02 -6.89 22.59
CA ARG A 75 -33.48 -6.84 22.43
C ARG A 75 -34.11 -8.20 22.20
N GLN A 76 -33.43 -9.11 21.50
CA GLN A 76 -33.93 -10.49 21.31
C GLN A 76 -33.98 -11.28 22.62
N LEU A 77 -33.07 -10.98 23.55
CA LEU A 77 -33.07 -11.54 24.90
C LEU A 77 -34.05 -10.84 25.85
N GLY A 78 -34.60 -9.69 25.45
CA GLY A 78 -35.43 -8.84 26.33
C GLY A 78 -34.59 -8.06 27.35
N GLU A 79 -33.31 -7.84 27.07
CA GLU A 79 -32.33 -7.21 27.94
C GLU A 79 -31.92 -5.81 27.44
N GLU A 80 -31.30 -5.03 28.33
CA GLU A 80 -30.56 -3.82 27.94
C GLU A 80 -29.11 -4.16 27.55
N VAL A 81 -28.56 -3.37 26.63
CA VAL A 81 -27.13 -3.51 26.24
C VAL A 81 -26.22 -3.22 27.43
N GLY A 82 -25.26 -4.11 27.66
CA GLY A 82 -24.35 -4.11 28.80
C GLY A 82 -24.63 -5.22 29.80
N GLN A 83 -25.77 -5.92 29.67
CA GLN A 83 -26.05 -7.18 30.38
C GLN A 83 -25.35 -8.35 29.66
N THR A 84 -26.07 -9.38 29.18
CA THR A 84 -25.47 -10.55 28.52
C THR A 84 -24.72 -10.15 27.24
N VAL A 85 -25.21 -9.13 26.53
CA VAL A 85 -24.60 -8.60 25.31
C VAL A 85 -24.17 -7.14 25.50
N GLY A 86 -22.92 -6.84 25.17
CA GLY A 86 -22.33 -5.50 25.24
C GLY A 86 -21.50 -5.15 24.02
N TYR A 87 -20.95 -3.93 23.99
CA TYR A 87 -19.98 -3.52 22.96
C TYR A 87 -18.85 -2.65 23.51
N ARG A 88 -17.71 -2.67 22.80
CA ARG A 88 -16.60 -1.74 22.99
C ARG A 88 -16.15 -1.15 21.66
N ILE A 89 -16.25 0.17 21.54
CA ILE A 89 -15.80 0.93 20.36
C ILE A 89 -14.90 2.08 20.80
N ARG A 90 -14.21 2.74 19.86
CA ARG A 90 -13.33 3.86 20.18
C ARG A 90 -14.12 4.98 20.89
N PHE A 91 -13.70 5.32 22.11
CA PHE A 91 -14.28 6.32 23.03
C PHE A 91 -15.65 5.98 23.67
N GLU A 92 -16.20 4.79 23.46
CA GLU A 92 -17.49 4.39 24.05
C GLU A 92 -17.51 2.89 24.39
N SER A 93 -18.01 2.54 25.58
CA SER A 93 -18.06 1.15 26.05
C SER A 93 -19.33 0.92 26.87
N LYS A 94 -20.02 -0.20 26.59
CA LYS A 94 -21.20 -0.68 27.35
C LYS A 94 -21.06 -2.18 27.61
N VAL A 95 -20.33 -2.52 28.65
CA VAL A 95 -20.08 -3.90 29.11
C VAL A 95 -20.13 -3.93 30.64
N SER A 96 -20.43 -5.08 31.22
CA SER A 96 -20.41 -5.33 32.67
C SER A 96 -19.80 -6.69 32.98
N ALA A 97 -19.74 -7.06 34.26
CA ALA A 97 -19.32 -8.40 34.68
C ALA A 97 -20.26 -9.51 34.17
N ALA A 98 -21.52 -9.18 33.86
CA ALA A 98 -22.50 -10.13 33.31
C ALA A 98 -22.33 -10.36 31.79
N THR A 99 -21.52 -9.55 31.10
CA THR A 99 -21.40 -9.62 29.65
C THR A 99 -20.68 -10.88 29.18
N ARG A 100 -21.36 -11.64 28.31
CA ARG A 100 -20.89 -12.88 27.70
C ARG A 100 -20.61 -12.74 26.21
N ILE A 101 -21.29 -11.85 25.51
CA ILE A 101 -20.99 -11.47 24.12
C ILE A 101 -20.51 -10.02 24.10
N GLU A 102 -19.27 -9.81 23.68
CA GLU A 102 -18.69 -8.48 23.51
C GLU A 102 -18.49 -8.19 22.01
N VAL A 103 -19.28 -7.26 21.47
CA VAL A 103 -19.10 -6.78 20.08
C VAL A 103 -18.05 -5.68 20.07
N VAL A 104 -16.95 -5.89 19.36
CA VAL A 104 -15.79 -4.99 19.34
C VAL A 104 -15.46 -4.54 17.92
N THR A 105 -14.84 -3.38 17.80
CA THR A 105 -14.22 -2.94 16.52
C THR A 105 -12.77 -3.41 16.41
N GLU A 106 -12.21 -3.40 15.21
CA GLU A 106 -10.91 -3.99 14.86
C GLU A 106 -9.77 -3.55 15.78
N GLY A 107 -9.55 -2.25 15.95
CA GLY A 107 -8.49 -1.75 16.84
C GLY A 107 -8.71 -1.99 18.34
N ILE A 108 -9.88 -2.49 18.75
CA ILE A 108 -10.12 -2.97 20.13
C ILE A 108 -9.73 -4.45 20.23
N LEU A 109 -10.08 -5.28 19.23
CA LEU A 109 -9.68 -6.68 19.19
C LEU A 109 -8.15 -6.83 19.20
N THR A 110 -7.44 -6.09 18.35
CA THR A 110 -5.97 -6.15 18.30
C THR A 110 -5.36 -5.87 19.67
N ARG A 111 -5.85 -4.85 20.39
CA ARG A 111 -5.37 -4.56 21.75
C ARG A 111 -5.70 -5.65 22.74
N LEU A 112 -6.91 -6.22 22.69
CA LEU A 112 -7.29 -7.31 23.57
C LEU A 112 -6.32 -8.50 23.45
N ILE A 113 -5.95 -8.87 22.22
CA ILE A 113 -5.01 -9.98 21.97
C ILE A 113 -3.58 -9.61 22.39
N GLN A 114 -3.13 -8.38 22.10
CA GLN A 114 -1.78 -7.92 22.45
C GLN A 114 -1.57 -7.77 23.97
N ASP A 115 -2.55 -7.23 24.68
CA ASP A 115 -2.48 -6.98 26.12
C ASP A 115 -2.60 -8.28 26.93
N ASP A 116 -3.36 -9.25 26.43
CA ASP A 116 -3.52 -10.59 27.03
C ASP A 116 -3.51 -11.69 25.96
N PRO A 117 -2.31 -12.19 25.58
CA PRO A 117 -2.17 -13.28 24.60
C PRO A 117 -2.78 -14.60 25.07
N GLU A 118 -3.00 -14.81 26.37
CA GLU A 118 -3.70 -15.98 26.91
C GLU A 118 -5.22 -15.87 26.72
N LEU A 119 -5.71 -14.69 26.33
CA LEU A 119 -7.13 -14.40 26.09
C LEU A 119 -8.00 -14.87 27.26
N THR A 120 -7.59 -14.53 28.48
CA THR A 120 -8.16 -15.04 29.72
C THR A 120 -9.67 -14.78 29.76
N GLY A 121 -10.44 -15.85 29.90
CA GLY A 121 -11.90 -15.78 29.97
C GLY A 121 -12.60 -15.59 28.61
N ILE A 122 -11.88 -15.62 27.49
CA ILE A 122 -12.44 -15.65 26.13
C ILE A 122 -12.36 -17.07 25.60
N GLY A 123 -13.46 -17.59 25.08
CA GLY A 123 -13.53 -18.95 24.50
C GLY A 123 -13.73 -18.95 22.98
N ALA A 124 -14.20 -17.84 22.41
CA ALA A 124 -14.34 -17.72 20.96
C ALA A 124 -14.15 -16.30 20.44
N ILE A 125 -13.63 -16.20 19.22
CA ILE A 125 -13.55 -14.96 18.44
C ILE A 125 -14.26 -15.19 17.10
N LEU A 126 -15.22 -14.32 16.81
CA LEU A 126 -16.02 -14.31 15.59
C LEU A 126 -15.62 -13.11 14.74
N PHE A 127 -15.11 -13.34 13.54
CA PHE A 127 -14.74 -12.30 12.57
C PHE A 127 -15.90 -12.06 11.62
N ASP A 128 -16.68 -10.99 11.83
CA ASP A 128 -17.76 -10.62 10.92
C ASP A 128 -17.27 -9.77 9.75
N GLU A 129 -18.01 -9.84 8.64
CA GLU A 129 -17.76 -9.08 7.42
C GLU A 129 -16.31 -9.22 6.90
N PHE A 130 -15.68 -10.39 7.08
CA PHE A 130 -14.25 -10.60 6.80
C PHE A 130 -13.87 -10.35 5.32
N HIS A 131 -14.85 -10.43 4.42
CA HIS A 131 -14.69 -10.08 3.00
C HIS A 131 -14.40 -8.59 2.73
N GLU A 132 -14.59 -7.69 3.71
CA GLU A 132 -14.17 -6.30 3.55
C GLU A 132 -12.64 -6.16 3.55
N ARG A 133 -11.91 -7.17 4.05
CA ARG A 133 -10.43 -7.28 4.03
C ARG A 133 -9.72 -6.03 4.56
N HIS A 134 -10.22 -5.52 5.70
CA HIS A 134 -9.58 -4.44 6.46
C HIS A 134 -8.30 -4.93 7.13
N LEU A 135 -7.30 -4.06 7.20
CA LEU A 135 -5.96 -4.37 7.69
C LEU A 135 -5.98 -4.87 9.15
N ALA A 136 -6.74 -4.19 10.02
CA ALA A 136 -6.80 -4.54 11.43
C ALA A 136 -7.60 -5.83 11.68
N GLY A 137 -8.59 -6.15 10.84
CA GLY A 137 -9.28 -7.43 10.83
C GLY A 137 -8.36 -8.59 10.43
N ASP A 138 -7.60 -8.43 9.36
CA ASP A 138 -6.59 -9.40 8.89
C ASP A 138 -5.52 -9.64 9.97
N LEU A 139 -4.99 -8.57 10.59
CA LEU A 139 -4.03 -8.68 11.71
C LEU A 139 -4.65 -9.41 12.91
N GLY A 140 -5.87 -9.05 13.31
CA GLY A 140 -6.55 -9.70 14.44
C GLY A 140 -6.74 -11.20 14.22
N ALA A 141 -7.05 -11.62 12.98
CA ALA A 141 -7.20 -13.02 12.64
C ALA A 141 -5.85 -13.77 12.62
N ALA A 142 -4.80 -13.15 12.08
CA ALA A 142 -3.45 -13.70 12.09
C ALA A 142 -2.91 -13.88 13.52
N LEU A 143 -3.10 -12.89 14.41
CA LEU A 143 -2.75 -12.98 15.82
C LEU A 143 -3.57 -14.05 16.56
N ALA A 144 -4.88 -14.13 16.31
CA ALA A 144 -5.73 -15.13 16.94
C ALA A 144 -5.34 -16.57 16.54
N LEU A 145 -4.91 -16.78 15.29
CA LEU A 145 -4.40 -18.06 14.81
C LEU A 145 -3.06 -18.43 15.46
N ASP A 146 -2.15 -17.47 15.59
CA ASP A 146 -0.86 -17.67 16.27
C ASP A 146 -1.06 -18.02 17.75
N VAL A 147 -1.92 -17.27 18.45
CA VAL A 147 -2.32 -17.56 19.84
C VAL A 147 -2.96 -18.94 19.96
N GLN A 148 -3.87 -19.30 19.04
CA GLN A 148 -4.52 -20.61 19.08
C GLN A 148 -3.51 -21.75 18.88
N ALA A 149 -2.52 -21.57 17.99
CA ALA A 149 -1.50 -22.58 17.72
C ALA A 149 -0.51 -22.77 18.87
N THR A 150 -0.26 -21.73 19.67
CA THR A 150 0.83 -21.70 20.65
C THR A 150 0.37 -21.73 22.12
N LEU A 151 -0.65 -20.95 22.47
CA LEU A 151 -1.08 -20.71 23.85
C LEU A 151 -2.48 -21.27 24.14
N CYS A 152 -3.42 -21.11 23.22
CA CYS A 152 -4.85 -21.35 23.44
C CYS A 152 -5.45 -22.31 22.40
N PRO A 153 -5.05 -23.60 22.36
CA PRO A 153 -5.57 -24.56 21.37
C PRO A 153 -7.09 -24.77 21.46
N ASP A 154 -7.67 -24.47 22.63
CA ASP A 154 -9.11 -24.52 22.88
C ASP A 154 -9.87 -23.23 22.47
N LEU A 155 -9.21 -22.22 21.91
CA LEU A 155 -9.91 -21.05 21.39
C LEU A 155 -10.71 -21.45 20.14
N ARG A 156 -11.97 -21.02 20.03
CA ARG A 156 -12.77 -21.24 18.81
C ARG A 156 -12.71 -20.01 17.90
N LEU A 157 -12.39 -20.21 16.62
CA LEU A 157 -12.33 -19.15 15.62
C LEU A 157 -13.40 -19.36 14.57
N LEU A 158 -14.23 -18.35 14.35
CA LEU A 158 -15.28 -18.39 13.33
C LEU A 158 -15.14 -17.17 12.40
N VAL A 159 -14.86 -17.41 11.12
CA VAL A 159 -14.83 -16.37 10.09
C VAL A 159 -16.15 -16.34 9.36
N MET A 160 -16.84 -15.20 9.38
CA MET A 160 -18.12 -14.98 8.71
C MET A 160 -17.94 -14.07 7.50
N SER A 161 -18.34 -14.55 6.32
CA SER A 161 -18.17 -13.84 5.04
C SER A 161 -19.47 -13.84 4.23
N ALA A 162 -19.67 -12.79 3.42
CA ALA A 162 -20.83 -12.64 2.56
C ALA A 162 -20.55 -13.01 1.09
N THR A 163 -19.31 -13.31 0.73
CA THR A 163 -18.85 -13.46 -0.66
C THR A 163 -18.23 -14.82 -0.93
N LEU A 164 -18.19 -15.19 -2.21
CA LEU A 164 -17.72 -16.48 -2.76
C LEU A 164 -16.23 -16.83 -2.52
N ASP A 165 -15.43 -15.97 -1.90
CA ASP A 165 -14.03 -16.26 -1.54
C ASP A 165 -13.91 -17.20 -0.31
N GLY A 166 -15.01 -17.84 0.10
CA GLY A 166 -15.07 -18.73 1.25
C GLY A 166 -14.15 -19.95 1.13
N GLU A 167 -13.85 -20.42 -0.08
CA GLU A 167 -12.93 -21.53 -0.29
C GLU A 167 -11.48 -21.16 0.03
N ARG A 168 -11.00 -20.01 -0.46
CA ARG A 168 -9.66 -19.51 -0.15
C ARG A 168 -9.50 -19.26 1.35
N ILE A 169 -10.51 -18.67 1.98
CA ILE A 169 -10.53 -18.43 3.43
C ILE A 169 -10.51 -19.76 4.19
N ALA A 170 -11.29 -20.76 3.77
CA ALA A 170 -11.33 -22.08 4.42
C ALA A 170 -10.01 -22.84 4.29
N GLN A 171 -9.34 -22.75 3.14
CA GLN A 171 -8.00 -23.32 2.93
C GLN A 171 -6.96 -22.64 3.81
N TRP A 172 -6.98 -21.30 3.90
CA TRP A 172 -6.07 -20.54 4.77
C TRP A 172 -6.32 -20.81 6.26
N LEU A 173 -7.59 -20.87 6.67
CA LEU A 173 -7.97 -21.10 8.06
C LEU A 173 -7.78 -22.58 8.46
N ASP A 174 -7.64 -23.50 7.50
CA ASP A 174 -7.73 -24.94 7.69
C ASP A 174 -9.00 -25.30 8.47
N ALA A 175 -10.15 -25.03 7.86
CA ALA A 175 -11.44 -25.11 8.53
C ALA A 175 -12.56 -25.65 7.62
N PRO A 176 -13.56 -26.35 8.18
CA PRO A 176 -14.80 -26.65 7.48
C PRO A 176 -15.48 -25.35 7.02
N ARG A 177 -16.21 -25.44 5.90
CA ARG A 177 -17.01 -24.35 5.34
C ARG A 177 -18.49 -24.74 5.37
N ILE A 178 -19.31 -23.89 6.00
CA ILE A 178 -20.77 -23.98 5.99
C ILE A 178 -21.33 -22.82 5.19
N THR A 179 -22.27 -23.08 4.28
CA THR A 179 -22.89 -22.05 3.43
C THR A 179 -24.37 -21.92 3.72
N SER A 180 -24.81 -20.72 4.07
CA SER A 180 -26.22 -20.38 4.21
C SER A 180 -26.83 -20.00 2.87
N PRO A 181 -27.92 -20.65 2.44
CA PRO A 181 -28.72 -20.13 1.34
C PRO A 181 -29.29 -18.77 1.78
N GLY A 182 -29.18 -17.77 0.90
CA GLY A 182 -29.77 -16.45 1.14
C GLY A 182 -31.29 -16.46 1.01
N ARG A 183 -31.96 -15.50 1.67
CA ARG A 183 -33.27 -15.03 1.23
C ARG A 183 -33.07 -13.69 0.53
N SER A 184 -32.70 -13.73 -0.74
CA SER A 184 -32.69 -12.56 -1.60
C SER A 184 -33.82 -12.71 -2.62
N PHE A 185 -34.68 -11.70 -2.70
CA PHE A 185 -35.60 -11.60 -3.81
C PHE A 185 -34.82 -11.34 -5.11
N PRO A 186 -35.33 -11.78 -6.27
CA PRO A 186 -34.71 -11.46 -7.56
C PRO A 186 -34.45 -9.96 -7.72
N VAL A 187 -33.25 -9.62 -8.21
CA VAL A 187 -32.88 -8.25 -8.57
C VAL A 187 -32.65 -8.18 -10.08
N ARG A 188 -33.45 -7.38 -10.78
CA ARG A 188 -33.25 -7.13 -12.21
C ARG A 188 -32.04 -6.23 -12.40
N ILE A 189 -31.09 -6.62 -13.25
CA ILE A 189 -29.89 -5.83 -13.55
C ILE A 189 -30.07 -5.10 -14.88
N GLU A 190 -29.90 -3.78 -14.87
CA GLU A 190 -29.95 -2.94 -16.07
C GLU A 190 -28.68 -2.12 -16.23
N HIS A 191 -28.31 -1.81 -17.48
CA HIS A 191 -27.13 -1.04 -17.83
C HIS A 191 -27.49 0.18 -18.69
N PRO A 192 -28.12 1.22 -18.12
CA PRO A 192 -28.54 2.40 -18.89
C PRO A 192 -27.31 3.15 -19.41
N PRO A 193 -27.11 3.27 -20.74
CA PRO A 193 -25.93 3.91 -21.30
C PRO A 193 -25.89 5.40 -20.96
N ALA A 194 -24.68 5.94 -20.81
CA ALA A 194 -24.46 7.38 -20.73
C ALA A 194 -24.73 8.02 -22.09
N ARG A 195 -25.38 9.20 -22.11
CA ARG A 195 -25.53 10.00 -23.33
C ARG A 195 -24.21 10.71 -23.65
N THR A 196 -24.04 11.12 -24.90
CA THR A 196 -22.87 11.89 -25.34
C THR A 196 -22.70 13.14 -24.46
N GLN A 197 -21.51 13.31 -23.87
CA GLN A 197 -21.17 14.41 -22.96
C GLN A 197 -22.02 14.51 -21.67
N GLU A 198 -22.75 13.46 -21.29
CA GLU A 198 -23.49 13.41 -20.03
C GLU A 198 -22.53 13.22 -18.84
N SER A 199 -22.57 14.10 -17.85
CA SER A 199 -21.81 13.91 -16.61
C SER A 199 -22.44 12.81 -15.76
N LEU A 200 -21.66 12.20 -14.85
CA LEU A 200 -22.14 11.17 -13.93
C LEU A 200 -23.38 11.65 -13.14
N GLU A 201 -23.36 12.89 -12.67
CA GLU A 201 -24.44 13.44 -11.86
C GLU A 201 -25.75 13.62 -12.64
N HIS A 202 -25.66 13.98 -13.92
CA HIS A 202 -26.83 14.06 -14.80
C HIS A 202 -27.37 12.69 -15.18
N GLN A 203 -26.48 11.72 -15.45
CA GLN A 203 -26.86 10.33 -15.68
C GLN A 203 -27.58 9.77 -14.45
N VAL A 204 -27.03 9.99 -13.24
CA VAL A 204 -27.66 9.60 -11.97
C VAL A 204 -29.05 10.22 -11.84
N ALA A 205 -29.19 11.53 -12.04
CA ALA A 205 -30.49 12.18 -11.91
C ALA A 205 -31.53 11.61 -12.89
N ARG A 206 -31.13 11.34 -14.14
CA ARG A 206 -31.99 10.70 -15.15
C ARG A 206 -32.41 9.28 -14.74
N VAL A 207 -31.48 8.47 -14.27
CA VAL A 207 -31.76 7.07 -13.90
C VAL A 207 -32.54 6.99 -12.58
N VAL A 208 -32.32 7.91 -11.63
CA VAL A 208 -33.17 8.05 -10.43
C VAL A 208 -34.61 8.37 -10.83
N LYS A 209 -34.83 9.27 -11.78
CA LYS A 209 -36.19 9.56 -12.29
C LYS A 209 -36.86 8.35 -12.95
N GLN A 210 -36.07 7.52 -13.63
CA GLN A 210 -36.54 6.24 -14.19
C GLN A 210 -36.92 5.28 -13.06
N ALA A 211 -36.02 5.05 -12.11
CA ALA A 211 -36.24 4.17 -10.96
C ALA A 211 -37.45 4.57 -10.11
N LEU A 212 -37.67 5.88 -9.90
CA LEU A 212 -38.82 6.41 -9.18
C LEU A 212 -40.15 6.16 -9.90
N ALA A 213 -40.13 6.10 -11.25
CA ALA A 213 -41.32 5.83 -12.06
C ALA A 213 -41.60 4.31 -12.20
N GLU A 214 -40.57 3.48 -12.07
CA GLU A 214 -40.66 2.01 -12.22
C GLU A 214 -40.85 1.26 -10.91
N SER A 215 -40.70 1.92 -9.75
CA SER A 215 -40.82 1.30 -8.43
C SER A 215 -41.48 2.25 -7.44
N ASP A 216 -42.17 1.69 -6.44
CA ASP A 216 -42.85 2.45 -5.37
C ASP A 216 -41.99 2.58 -4.09
N GLY A 217 -40.74 2.10 -4.12
CA GLY A 217 -39.84 2.10 -2.97
C GLY A 217 -38.80 3.21 -2.97
N ASP A 218 -37.94 3.19 -1.97
CA ASP A 218 -36.80 4.09 -1.86
C ASP A 218 -35.71 3.74 -2.88
N VAL A 219 -34.91 4.73 -3.22
CA VAL A 219 -33.82 4.65 -4.17
C VAL A 219 -32.49 4.82 -3.45
N LEU A 220 -31.57 3.88 -3.64
CA LEU A 220 -30.20 3.96 -3.12
C LEU A 220 -29.22 4.22 -4.25
N VAL A 221 -28.44 5.29 -4.17
CA VAL A 221 -27.44 5.66 -5.18
C VAL A 221 -26.05 5.50 -4.62
N PHE A 222 -25.19 4.70 -5.24
CA PHE A 222 -23.78 4.56 -4.87
C PHE A 222 -22.89 5.49 -5.69
N LEU A 223 -22.20 6.39 -4.99
CA LEU A 223 -21.27 7.39 -5.53
C LEU A 223 -19.89 7.26 -4.87
N PRO A 224 -18.81 7.65 -5.57
CA PRO A 224 -17.46 7.41 -5.07
C PRO A 224 -17.09 8.27 -3.85
N GLY A 225 -17.76 9.40 -3.62
CA GLY A 225 -17.42 10.27 -2.49
C GLY A 225 -18.39 11.43 -2.28
N ARG A 226 -18.15 12.19 -1.20
CA ARG A 226 -18.98 13.33 -0.78
C ARG A 226 -19.16 14.38 -1.87
N ARG A 227 -18.11 14.66 -2.64
CA ARG A 227 -18.16 15.69 -3.68
C ARG A 227 -19.16 15.31 -4.77
N GLU A 228 -19.12 14.06 -5.20
CA GLU A 228 -20.06 13.51 -6.18
C GLU A 228 -21.47 13.42 -5.59
N ILE A 229 -21.62 13.04 -4.32
CA ILE A 229 -22.91 13.08 -3.60
C ILE A 229 -23.51 14.49 -3.63
N ALA A 230 -22.76 15.52 -3.22
CA ALA A 230 -23.25 16.89 -3.15
C ALA A 230 -23.64 17.45 -4.54
N ARG A 231 -22.88 17.10 -5.58
CA ARG A 231 -23.21 17.50 -6.96
C ARG A 231 -24.45 16.77 -7.48
N ALA A 232 -24.55 15.46 -7.27
CA ALA A 232 -25.72 14.69 -7.65
C ALA A 232 -26.97 15.16 -6.91
N GLN A 233 -26.84 15.49 -5.62
CA GLN A 233 -27.89 16.09 -4.81
C GLN A 233 -28.39 17.40 -5.42
N ALA A 234 -27.47 18.35 -5.72
CA ALA A 234 -27.85 19.63 -6.32
C ALA A 234 -28.58 19.46 -7.66
N VAL A 235 -28.09 18.56 -8.53
CA VAL A 235 -28.74 18.24 -9.81
C VAL A 235 -30.12 17.58 -9.59
N LEU A 236 -30.26 16.70 -8.60
CA LEU A 236 -31.54 16.08 -8.26
C LEU A 236 -32.55 17.11 -7.74
N GLU A 237 -32.15 17.98 -6.81
CA GLU A 237 -32.98 19.05 -6.26
C GLU A 237 -33.48 19.99 -7.36
N GLU A 238 -32.59 20.43 -8.26
CA GLU A 238 -32.95 21.25 -9.41
C GLU A 238 -33.93 20.53 -10.35
N THR A 239 -33.63 19.26 -10.68
CA THR A 239 -34.39 18.55 -11.70
C THR A 239 -35.71 17.94 -11.21
N LEU A 240 -35.89 17.76 -9.89
CA LEU A 240 -37.14 17.30 -9.26
C LEU A 240 -38.05 18.49 -8.91
N SER A 241 -37.51 19.61 -8.42
CA SER A 241 -38.30 20.83 -8.19
C SER A 241 -38.93 21.39 -9.47
N LEU A 242 -38.24 21.28 -10.62
CA LEU A 242 -38.81 21.61 -11.93
C LEU A 242 -40.04 20.75 -12.29
N ARG A 243 -40.10 19.48 -11.85
CA ARG A 243 -41.27 18.62 -12.08
C ARG A 243 -42.47 19.06 -11.25
N GLU A 244 -42.25 19.45 -10.00
CA GLU A 244 -43.31 19.99 -9.12
C GLU A 244 -43.88 21.28 -9.71
N ARG A 245 -43.01 22.17 -10.22
CA ARG A 245 -43.43 23.41 -10.91
C ARG A 245 -44.22 23.13 -12.18
N VAL A 246 -43.77 22.21 -13.04
CA VAL A 246 -44.51 21.84 -14.27
C VAL A 246 -45.83 21.11 -13.97
N ARG A 247 -45.92 20.32 -12.88
CA ARG A 247 -47.19 19.74 -12.41
C ARG A 247 -48.15 20.83 -11.90
N ALA A 248 -47.65 21.80 -11.13
CA ALA A 248 -48.44 22.93 -10.67
C ALA A 248 -48.95 23.79 -11.84
N GLU A 249 -48.13 24.02 -12.87
CA GLU A 249 -48.53 24.77 -14.07
C GLU A 249 -49.53 24.00 -14.96
N ARG A 250 -49.38 22.68 -15.11
CA ARG A 250 -50.33 21.84 -15.89
C ARG A 250 -51.64 21.54 -15.15
N GLY A 251 -51.68 21.70 -13.82
CA GLY A 251 -52.89 21.58 -13.00
C GLY A 251 -53.85 22.78 -13.11
N VAL A 252 -53.46 23.86 -13.79
CA VAL A 252 -54.26 25.09 -13.93
C VAL A 252 -55.07 25.13 -15.25
N GLU A 253 -54.82 24.23 -16.20
CA GLU A 253 -55.64 24.11 -17.43
C GLU A 253 -56.81 23.13 -17.23
N ALA A 254 -57.75 23.48 -16.36
CA ALA A 254 -59.06 22.83 -16.33
C ALA A 254 -59.94 23.36 -17.48
N SER A 255 -60.03 22.57 -18.54
CA SER A 255 -61.05 22.72 -19.60
C SER A 255 -62.48 22.64 -19.00
N PRO A 256 -63.44 23.48 -19.44
CA PRO A 256 -64.77 23.55 -18.85
C PRO A 256 -65.67 22.47 -19.45
N ASN A 257 -65.60 21.22 -18.96
CA ASN A 257 -66.69 20.27 -19.19
C ASN A 257 -66.74 19.15 -18.13
N PRO A 258 -67.83 19.02 -17.35
CA PRO A 258 -67.92 18.03 -16.28
C PRO A 258 -68.58 16.76 -16.81
N HIS A 259 -67.81 15.72 -17.12
CA HIS A 259 -68.34 14.36 -17.24
C HIS A 259 -67.59 13.41 -16.31
N PRO A 260 -68.31 12.69 -15.42
CA PRO A 260 -67.69 11.87 -14.39
C PRO A 260 -67.23 10.55 -15.02
N ARG A 261 -65.93 10.43 -15.31
CA ARG A 261 -65.30 9.13 -15.53
C ARG A 261 -64.26 8.92 -14.44
N SER A 262 -64.63 8.05 -13.50
CA SER A 262 -63.73 7.22 -12.69
C SER A 262 -62.44 7.90 -12.22
N LEU A 263 -62.53 8.61 -11.09
CA LEU A 263 -61.36 8.84 -10.22
C LEU A 263 -60.91 7.49 -9.68
N SER A 264 -60.03 6.81 -10.40
CA SER A 264 -59.33 5.62 -9.93
C SER A 264 -58.27 6.03 -8.91
N ARG A 265 -58.48 5.59 -7.66
CA ARG A 265 -57.47 5.26 -6.64
C ARG A 265 -56.24 6.19 -6.54
N GLY A 266 -56.37 7.23 -5.72
CA GLY A 266 -55.33 7.66 -4.76
C GLY A 266 -54.11 8.39 -5.30
N GLU A 267 -54.29 9.61 -5.82
CA GLU A 267 -53.19 10.59 -5.90
C GLU A 267 -52.91 11.12 -4.48
N ARG A 268 -52.10 10.38 -3.71
CA ARG A 268 -51.45 10.94 -2.52
C ARG A 268 -50.28 11.81 -3.01
N GLU A 269 -50.14 13.03 -2.50
CA GLU A 269 -48.92 13.82 -2.69
C GLU A 269 -47.75 13.02 -2.10
N GLU A 270 -46.96 12.38 -2.97
CA GLU A 270 -45.74 11.68 -2.59
C GLU A 270 -44.63 12.70 -2.31
N HIS A 271 -44.19 12.79 -1.06
CA HIS A 271 -43.04 13.61 -0.69
C HIS A 271 -41.73 12.88 -0.99
N LEU A 272 -40.77 13.56 -1.63
CA LEU A 272 -39.44 13.02 -1.94
C LEU A 272 -38.38 13.66 -1.08
N ASP A 273 -37.66 12.85 -0.31
CA ASP A 273 -36.54 13.29 0.53
C ASP A 273 -35.20 12.82 -0.05
N ILE A 274 -34.27 13.75 -0.28
CA ILE A 274 -32.90 13.43 -0.71
C ILE A 274 -32.00 13.45 0.52
N VAL A 275 -31.38 12.31 0.83
CA VAL A 275 -30.60 12.14 2.06
C VAL A 275 -29.19 11.64 1.75
N PRO A 276 -28.12 12.38 2.12
CA PRO A 276 -26.76 11.89 1.97
C PRO A 276 -26.42 10.83 3.03
N LEU A 277 -25.57 9.86 2.67
CA LEU A 277 -25.05 8.84 3.57
C LEU A 277 -23.57 8.52 3.29
N HIS A 278 -22.67 9.14 4.05
CA HIS A 278 -21.23 8.89 3.95
C HIS A 278 -20.55 8.93 5.31
N GLY A 279 -19.36 8.34 5.42
CA GLY A 279 -18.69 8.07 6.70
C GLY A 279 -18.27 9.31 7.51
N GLU A 280 -18.37 10.50 6.94
CA GLU A 280 -18.06 11.77 7.62
C GLU A 280 -19.26 12.43 8.27
N LEU A 281 -20.48 11.95 8.00
CA LEU A 281 -21.67 12.42 8.69
C LEU A 281 -21.56 12.11 10.19
N SER A 282 -22.21 12.91 11.03
CA SER A 282 -22.25 12.61 12.46
C SER A 282 -22.95 11.26 12.68
N LEU A 283 -22.66 10.60 13.81
CA LEU A 283 -23.32 9.33 14.15
C LEU A 283 -24.85 9.48 14.14
N ALA A 284 -25.35 10.63 14.59
CA ALA A 284 -26.78 10.96 14.61
C ALA A 284 -27.34 11.13 13.19
N ASP A 285 -26.65 11.85 12.31
CA ASP A 285 -27.10 12.04 10.92
C ASP A 285 -27.09 10.73 10.13
N GLN A 286 -26.07 9.89 10.36
CA GLN A 286 -26.05 8.54 9.79
C GLN A 286 -27.23 7.73 10.31
N GLN A 287 -27.52 7.74 11.61
CA GLN A 287 -28.69 7.05 12.16
C GLN A 287 -30.01 7.56 11.58
N LEU A 288 -30.14 8.88 11.36
CA LEU A 288 -31.32 9.48 10.75
C LEU A 288 -31.50 9.00 9.30
N ALA A 289 -30.42 9.00 8.51
CA ALA A 289 -30.43 8.50 7.13
C ALA A 289 -30.81 7.01 7.06
N LEU A 290 -30.54 6.24 8.11
CA LEU A 290 -30.84 4.80 8.20
C LEU A 290 -32.20 4.46 8.80
N SER A 291 -32.87 5.44 9.41
CA SER A 291 -34.19 5.24 10.00
C SER A 291 -35.25 5.05 8.91
N PRO A 292 -36.37 4.35 9.13
CA PRO A 292 -37.45 4.25 8.14
C PRO A 292 -38.02 5.63 7.75
N ALA A 293 -38.49 5.78 6.52
CA ALA A 293 -39.22 6.97 6.07
C ALA A 293 -40.57 7.11 6.77
N ASP A 294 -41.02 8.35 6.95
CA ASP A 294 -42.37 8.62 7.43
C ASP A 294 -43.40 8.11 6.39
N PRO A 295 -44.58 7.65 6.82
CA PRO A 295 -45.59 7.13 5.91
C PRO A 295 -45.98 8.16 4.84
N GLY A 296 -45.82 7.81 3.56
CA GLY A 296 -46.11 8.70 2.42
C GLY A 296 -44.90 9.43 1.84
N THR A 297 -43.71 9.28 2.45
CA THR A 297 -42.44 9.83 1.96
C THR A 297 -41.60 8.72 1.32
N ARG A 298 -41.05 9.00 0.14
CA ARG A 298 -40.02 8.16 -0.50
C ARG A 298 -38.67 8.84 -0.44
N ARG A 299 -37.61 8.06 -0.25
CA ARG A 299 -36.25 8.58 -0.11
C ARG A 299 -35.36 8.26 -1.27
N ILE A 300 -34.47 9.21 -1.55
CA ILE A 300 -33.32 9.05 -2.43
C ILE A 300 -32.07 9.15 -1.56
N VAL A 301 -31.51 8.00 -1.21
CA VAL A 301 -30.32 7.91 -0.36
C VAL A 301 -29.07 7.96 -1.25
N LEU A 302 -28.28 9.03 -1.13
CA LEU A 302 -27.04 9.21 -1.88
C LEU A 302 -25.85 8.77 -1.02
N ALA A 303 -25.31 7.59 -1.31
CA ALA A 303 -24.38 6.90 -0.43
C ALA A 303 -23.00 6.60 -1.03
N THR A 304 -22.01 6.47 -0.15
CA THR A 304 -20.73 5.79 -0.45
C THR A 304 -20.82 4.30 -0.07
N ASN A 305 -19.70 3.58 -0.08
CA ASN A 305 -19.62 2.17 0.36
C ASN A 305 -20.06 1.95 1.83
N VAL A 306 -20.31 3.02 2.59
CA VAL A 306 -20.95 2.95 3.92
C VAL A 306 -22.30 2.20 3.87
N ALA A 307 -23.02 2.27 2.74
CA ALA A 307 -24.29 1.56 2.57
C ALA A 307 -24.17 0.16 1.92
N GLU A 308 -22.96 -0.26 1.55
CA GLU A 308 -22.71 -1.54 0.86
C GLU A 308 -23.05 -2.72 1.78
N SER A 309 -22.40 -2.77 2.94
CA SER A 309 -22.48 -3.84 3.95
C SER A 309 -23.05 -3.34 5.30
N SER A 310 -23.36 -4.29 6.19
CA SER A 310 -23.68 -4.13 7.63
C SER A 310 -24.83 -3.22 8.07
N VAL A 311 -25.43 -2.45 7.16
CA VAL A 311 -26.55 -1.56 7.45
C VAL A 311 -27.80 -2.07 6.76
N THR A 312 -29.00 -1.90 7.31
CA THR A 312 -30.25 -2.27 6.62
C THR A 312 -31.08 -1.03 6.33
N LEU A 313 -31.43 -0.83 5.07
CA LEU A 313 -32.37 0.21 4.62
C LEU A 313 -33.62 -0.53 4.12
N PRO A 314 -34.66 -0.68 4.95
CA PRO A 314 -35.78 -1.59 4.66
C PRO A 314 -36.66 -1.12 3.48
N GLY A 315 -36.63 0.15 3.10
CA GLY A 315 -37.44 0.72 2.02
C GLY A 315 -36.84 0.60 0.61
N ILE A 316 -35.58 0.19 0.45
CA ILE A 316 -34.91 0.23 -0.86
C ILE A 316 -35.50 -0.80 -1.82
N ARG A 317 -35.93 -0.33 -2.99
CA ARG A 317 -36.40 -1.17 -4.12
C ARG A 317 -35.63 -0.93 -5.41
N ALA A 318 -34.90 0.19 -5.49
CA ALA A 318 -34.02 0.48 -6.61
C ALA A 318 -32.61 0.87 -6.13
N VAL A 319 -31.60 0.35 -6.81
CA VAL A 319 -30.20 0.72 -6.62
C VAL A 319 -29.66 1.34 -7.90
N ILE A 320 -28.99 2.48 -7.82
CA ILE A 320 -28.21 3.06 -8.92
C ILE A 320 -26.75 2.98 -8.51
N ASP A 321 -25.92 2.29 -9.28
CA ASP A 321 -24.52 2.09 -8.98
C ASP A 321 -23.62 2.77 -10.02
N SER A 322 -22.79 3.71 -9.57
CA SER A 322 -21.77 4.34 -10.43
C SER A 322 -20.64 3.40 -10.84
N GLY A 323 -20.46 2.27 -10.14
CA GLY A 323 -19.37 1.33 -10.39
C GLY A 323 -18.01 1.86 -9.96
N LEU A 324 -18.00 2.89 -9.11
CA LEU A 324 -16.82 3.59 -8.63
C LEU A 324 -16.78 3.61 -7.11
N ALA A 325 -15.56 3.65 -6.58
CA ALA A 325 -15.26 3.91 -5.17
C ALA A 325 -14.06 4.85 -5.06
N ARG A 326 -13.91 5.51 -3.91
CA ARG A 326 -12.68 6.21 -3.54
C ARG A 326 -11.90 5.35 -2.56
N GLU A 327 -10.69 4.96 -2.92
CA GLU A 327 -9.83 4.11 -2.09
C GLU A 327 -8.48 4.80 -1.82
N PRO A 328 -7.95 4.69 -0.58
CA PRO A 328 -6.60 5.12 -0.27
C PRO A 328 -5.58 4.16 -0.91
N ARG A 329 -4.52 4.72 -1.52
CA ARG A 329 -3.38 3.98 -2.04
C ARG A 329 -2.08 4.57 -1.54
N PHE A 330 -1.30 3.76 -0.86
CA PHE A 330 0.03 4.11 -0.37
C PHE A 330 1.08 3.90 -1.45
N ASP A 331 1.95 4.89 -1.62
CA ASP A 331 3.14 4.80 -2.46
C ASP A 331 4.39 4.69 -1.57
N PRO A 332 5.03 3.51 -1.48
CA PRO A 332 6.21 3.30 -0.65
C PRO A 332 7.40 4.19 -1.02
N ASN A 333 7.56 4.56 -2.29
CA ASN A 333 8.68 5.36 -2.75
C ASN A 333 8.60 6.81 -2.26
N SER A 334 7.37 7.32 -2.12
CA SER A 334 7.14 8.68 -1.67
C SER A 334 6.75 8.78 -0.21
N GLY A 335 6.26 7.68 0.40
CA GLY A 335 5.78 7.65 1.78
C GLY A 335 4.42 8.34 1.96
N PHE A 336 3.65 8.50 0.88
CA PHE A 336 2.35 9.19 0.89
C PHE A 336 1.20 8.25 0.53
N THR A 337 0.05 8.51 1.16
CA THR A 337 -1.23 7.90 0.79
C THR A 337 -2.02 8.89 -0.07
N ARG A 338 -2.48 8.44 -1.24
CA ARG A 338 -3.36 9.21 -2.13
C ARG A 338 -4.75 8.60 -2.18
N LEU A 339 -5.78 9.43 -2.32
CA LEU A 339 -7.13 8.93 -2.62
C LEU A 339 -7.30 8.79 -4.13
N GLU A 340 -7.51 7.56 -4.60
CA GLU A 340 -7.71 7.25 -6.01
C GLU A 340 -9.18 6.87 -6.26
N THR A 341 -9.70 7.24 -7.44
CA THR A 341 -11.02 6.75 -7.87
C THR A 341 -10.80 5.48 -8.65
N VAL A 342 -11.35 4.38 -8.16
CA VAL A 342 -11.17 3.06 -8.77
C VAL A 342 -12.51 2.46 -9.15
N HIS A 343 -12.47 1.50 -10.07
CA HIS A 343 -13.61 0.63 -10.29
C HIS A 343 -13.77 -0.34 -9.13
N ILE A 344 -15.02 -0.63 -8.79
CA ILE A 344 -15.34 -1.62 -7.78
C ILE A 344 -15.13 -3.03 -8.33
N SER A 345 -14.98 -3.99 -7.42
CA SER A 345 -14.98 -5.41 -7.78
C SER A 345 -16.38 -5.90 -8.14
N GLN A 346 -16.44 -7.05 -8.81
CA GLN A 346 -17.68 -7.77 -9.10
C GLN A 346 -18.42 -8.11 -7.80
N ALA A 347 -17.70 -8.60 -6.79
CA ALA A 347 -18.28 -8.86 -5.46
C ALA A 347 -18.95 -7.63 -4.84
N SER A 348 -18.30 -6.45 -4.87
CA SER A 348 -18.91 -5.21 -4.39
C SER A 348 -20.13 -4.82 -5.23
N ALA A 349 -20.07 -4.96 -6.56
CA ALA A 349 -21.20 -4.65 -7.44
C ALA A 349 -22.42 -5.55 -7.18
N ASP A 350 -22.20 -6.80 -6.82
CA ASP A 350 -23.27 -7.76 -6.50
C ASP A 350 -23.86 -7.49 -5.11
N GLN A 351 -23.02 -7.12 -4.12
CA GLN A 351 -23.50 -6.68 -2.81
C GLN A 351 -24.34 -5.41 -2.89
N ARG A 352 -23.90 -4.42 -3.68
CA ARG A 352 -24.65 -3.18 -3.93
C ARG A 352 -25.98 -3.46 -4.61
N ALA A 353 -26.01 -4.32 -5.64
CA ALA A 353 -27.24 -4.72 -6.30
C ALA A 353 -28.20 -5.45 -5.34
N GLY A 354 -27.67 -6.35 -4.50
CA GLY A 354 -28.43 -7.10 -3.50
C GLY A 354 -29.15 -6.22 -2.47
N ARG A 355 -28.80 -4.93 -2.34
CA ARG A 355 -29.53 -3.96 -1.52
C ARG A 355 -30.97 -3.74 -1.98
N ALA A 356 -31.25 -3.89 -3.27
CA ALA A 356 -32.61 -3.76 -3.82
C ALA A 356 -33.48 -4.99 -3.54
N GLY A 357 -32.89 -6.16 -3.27
CA GLY A 357 -33.59 -7.45 -3.15
C GLY A 357 -33.79 -7.95 -1.72
N ARG A 358 -33.66 -7.08 -0.70
CA ARG A 358 -33.68 -7.52 0.72
C ARG A 358 -35.07 -7.83 1.26
N VAL A 359 -36.05 -6.99 0.93
CA VAL A 359 -37.42 -7.07 1.49
C VAL A 359 -38.42 -7.55 0.44
N ALA A 360 -38.18 -7.24 -0.83
CA ALA A 360 -39.00 -7.61 -1.96
C ALA A 360 -38.17 -7.52 -3.25
N GLU A 361 -38.76 -7.90 -4.39
CA GLU A 361 -38.15 -7.73 -5.71
C GLU A 361 -37.78 -6.27 -5.98
N GLY A 362 -36.64 -6.08 -6.66
CA GLY A 362 -36.09 -4.76 -6.94
C GLY A 362 -35.22 -4.72 -8.20
N THR A 363 -34.70 -3.54 -8.53
CA THR A 363 -33.90 -3.30 -9.73
C THR A 363 -32.58 -2.63 -9.38
N ALA A 364 -31.49 -3.06 -10.01
CA ALA A 364 -30.18 -2.42 -9.91
C ALA A 364 -29.74 -1.89 -11.29
N TYR A 365 -29.55 -0.58 -11.37
CA TYR A 365 -29.07 0.13 -12.55
C TYR A 365 -27.56 0.38 -12.43
N ARG A 366 -26.76 -0.32 -13.24
CA ARG A 366 -25.31 -0.22 -13.29
C ARG A 366 -24.91 0.80 -14.36
N LEU A 367 -24.29 1.91 -13.96
CA LEU A 367 -23.96 3.03 -14.85
C LEU A 367 -22.69 2.80 -15.70
N TRP A 368 -22.39 1.55 -16.01
CA TRP A 368 -21.27 1.12 -16.86
C TRP A 368 -21.75 0.06 -17.86
N PRO A 369 -21.09 -0.11 -19.02
CA PRO A 369 -21.51 -1.10 -20.01
C PRO A 369 -21.32 -2.52 -19.50
N GLN A 370 -22.24 -3.43 -19.87
CA GLN A 370 -22.19 -4.85 -19.50
C GLN A 370 -20.89 -5.55 -19.95
N SER A 371 -20.24 -5.06 -21.02
CA SER A 371 -18.96 -5.58 -21.52
C SER A 371 -17.76 -5.27 -20.63
N ARG A 372 -17.89 -4.38 -19.64
CA ARG A 372 -16.80 -4.03 -18.73
C ARG A 372 -16.52 -5.19 -17.78
N ARG A 373 -15.30 -5.72 -17.85
CA ARG A 373 -14.78 -6.70 -16.89
C ARG A 373 -14.33 -5.97 -15.62
N LEU A 374 -14.81 -6.44 -14.47
CA LEU A 374 -14.38 -6.00 -13.14
C LEU A 374 -13.53 -7.10 -12.52
N ASP A 375 -12.64 -6.73 -11.60
CA ASP A 375 -11.91 -7.71 -10.79
C ASP A 375 -12.89 -8.50 -9.92
N ALA A 376 -12.63 -9.78 -9.68
CA ALA A 376 -13.57 -10.66 -8.98
C ALA A 376 -13.84 -10.21 -7.53
N SER A 377 -12.78 -9.86 -6.80
CA SER A 377 -12.80 -9.47 -5.39
C SER A 377 -12.05 -8.15 -5.16
N ARG A 378 -12.26 -7.55 -3.99
CA ARG A 378 -11.56 -6.31 -3.61
C ARG A 378 -10.10 -6.64 -3.25
N THR A 379 -9.18 -5.76 -3.61
CA THR A 379 -7.80 -5.79 -3.09
C THR A 379 -7.80 -5.55 -1.59
N ALA A 380 -7.19 -6.47 -0.84
CA ALA A 380 -7.05 -6.35 0.62
C ALA A 380 -6.33 -5.06 1.03
N GLU A 381 -6.78 -4.44 2.11
CA GLU A 381 -6.25 -3.15 2.58
C GLU A 381 -4.74 -3.24 2.89
N ILE A 382 -4.28 -4.37 3.44
CA ILE A 382 -2.86 -4.63 3.71
C ILE A 382 -1.96 -4.49 2.47
N MET A 383 -2.51 -4.67 1.26
CA MET A 383 -1.77 -4.55 0.00
C MET A 383 -1.61 -3.10 -0.49
N GLN A 384 -2.41 -2.18 0.03
CA GLN A 384 -2.48 -0.80 -0.47
C GLN A 384 -2.42 0.29 0.62
N ALA A 385 -2.46 -0.09 1.90
CA ALA A 385 -2.37 0.84 3.02
C ALA A 385 -0.92 1.17 3.41
N GLU A 386 -0.79 2.26 4.17
CA GLU A 386 0.44 2.57 4.88
C GLU A 386 0.56 1.63 6.10
N LEU A 387 1.73 1.03 6.29
CA LEU A 387 1.90 -0.09 7.22
C LEU A 387 2.65 0.26 8.52
N SER A 388 2.88 1.53 8.86
CA SER A 388 3.56 1.90 10.12
C SER A 388 2.81 1.44 11.36
N GLY A 389 1.47 1.47 11.34
CA GLY A 389 0.65 0.90 12.41
C GLY A 389 0.89 -0.60 12.56
N LEU A 390 0.76 -1.34 11.47
CA LEU A 390 1.01 -2.79 11.43
C LEU A 390 2.44 -3.12 11.89
N ALA A 391 3.45 -2.43 11.36
CA ALA A 391 4.84 -2.69 11.70
C ALA A 391 5.14 -2.46 13.19
N LEU A 392 4.46 -1.49 13.82
CA LEU A 392 4.59 -1.24 15.25
C LEU A 392 3.91 -2.35 16.07
N GLU A 393 2.72 -2.80 15.67
CA GLU A 393 2.02 -3.93 16.28
C GLU A 393 2.85 -5.22 16.21
N LEU A 394 3.43 -5.52 15.05
CA LEU A 394 4.30 -6.71 14.88
C LEU A 394 5.60 -6.61 15.68
N ALA A 395 6.16 -5.41 15.83
CA ALA A 395 7.34 -5.20 16.67
C ALA A 395 7.03 -5.40 18.16
N ALA A 396 5.80 -5.11 18.60
CA ALA A 396 5.33 -5.44 19.95
C ALA A 396 5.07 -6.93 20.13
N TRP A 397 4.48 -7.57 19.13
CA TRP A 397 4.24 -9.02 19.12
C TRP A 397 5.55 -9.82 19.16
N GLY A 398 6.60 -9.30 18.51
CA GLY A 398 7.93 -9.90 18.47
C GLY A 398 8.19 -10.79 17.26
N SER A 399 7.19 -11.03 16.42
CA SER A 399 7.32 -11.76 15.16
C SER A 399 6.46 -11.14 14.06
N ALA A 400 6.98 -11.19 12.83
CA ALA A 400 6.21 -10.87 11.61
C ALA A 400 5.76 -12.14 10.87
N GLU A 401 6.24 -13.32 11.29
CA GLU A 401 5.91 -14.64 10.74
C GLU A 401 4.57 -15.12 11.30
N LEU A 402 3.49 -14.47 10.87
CA LEU A 402 2.13 -14.84 11.24
C LEU A 402 1.43 -15.57 10.07
N PRO A 403 0.39 -16.37 10.34
CA PRO A 403 -0.37 -17.06 9.31
C PRO A 403 -1.29 -16.07 8.55
N TRP A 404 -0.70 -15.27 7.67
CA TRP A 404 -1.43 -14.28 6.86
C TRP A 404 -2.22 -14.91 5.72
N LEU A 405 -3.43 -14.38 5.45
CA LEU A 405 -4.16 -14.69 4.22
C LEU A 405 -3.52 -14.04 2.99
N ASP A 406 -3.07 -12.79 3.16
CA ASP A 406 -2.21 -12.06 2.23
C ASP A 406 -1.07 -11.43 3.06
N PRO A 407 0.20 -11.81 2.83
CA PRO A 407 1.32 -11.27 3.61
C PRO A 407 1.55 -9.79 3.29
N PRO A 408 2.03 -8.98 4.26
CA PRO A 408 2.28 -7.56 4.04
C PRO A 408 3.37 -7.34 2.97
N PRO A 409 3.16 -6.42 2.01
CA PRO A 409 4.16 -6.11 0.99
C PRO A 409 5.51 -5.66 1.57
N GLY A 410 6.60 -6.33 1.18
CA GLY A 410 7.94 -6.08 1.72
C GLY A 410 8.41 -4.62 1.59
N GLY A 411 8.14 -3.98 0.45
CA GLY A 411 8.51 -2.57 0.24
C GLY A 411 7.77 -1.60 1.16
N ALA A 412 6.46 -1.80 1.36
CA ALA A 412 5.67 -0.98 2.29
C ALA A 412 6.09 -1.20 3.75
N MET A 413 6.39 -2.45 4.13
CA MET A 413 6.93 -2.79 5.46
C MET A 413 8.31 -2.19 5.72
N ALA A 414 9.20 -2.19 4.74
CA ALA A 414 10.51 -1.55 4.86
C ALA A 414 10.37 -0.05 5.11
N GLN A 415 9.51 0.62 4.34
CA GLN A 415 9.25 2.05 4.52
C GLN A 415 8.61 2.37 5.88
N ALA A 416 7.66 1.54 6.33
CA ALA A 416 7.06 1.63 7.66
C ALA A 416 8.11 1.56 8.78
N ARG A 417 9.06 0.60 8.69
CA ARG A 417 10.15 0.47 9.67
C ARG A 417 11.12 1.66 9.64
N VAL A 418 11.42 2.20 8.46
CA VAL A 418 12.22 3.44 8.33
C VAL A 418 11.54 4.60 9.04
N LEU A 419 10.23 4.78 8.82
CA LEU A 419 9.45 5.82 9.51
C LEU A 419 9.46 5.60 11.03
N LEU A 420 9.18 4.39 11.50
CA LEU A 420 9.13 4.10 12.94
C LEU A 420 10.50 4.31 13.63
N ARG A 421 11.62 3.99 12.97
CA ARG A 421 12.96 4.36 13.44
C ARG A 421 13.15 5.88 13.49
N ALA A 422 12.72 6.59 12.45
CA ALA A 422 12.78 8.06 12.41
C ALA A 422 11.94 8.72 13.52
N LEU A 423 10.84 8.08 13.94
CA LEU A 423 10.01 8.48 15.07
C LEU A 423 10.55 8.00 16.43
N GLY A 424 11.62 7.20 16.46
CA GLY A 424 12.20 6.61 17.67
C GLY A 424 11.34 5.49 18.29
N ALA A 425 10.38 4.93 17.55
CA ALA A 425 9.52 3.85 17.99
C ALA A 425 10.20 2.47 17.90
N LEU A 426 11.18 2.34 16.99
CA LEU A 426 12.03 1.17 16.84
C LEU A 426 13.50 1.55 17.01
N ASP A 427 14.31 0.61 17.49
CA ASP A 427 15.77 0.75 17.57
C ASP A 427 16.51 0.31 16.28
N ALA A 428 17.84 0.28 16.35
CA ALA A 428 18.70 -0.15 15.25
C ALA A 428 18.49 -1.63 14.86
N ASP A 429 18.05 -2.48 15.80
CA ASP A 429 17.75 -3.91 15.59
C ASP A 429 16.29 -4.17 15.21
N GLN A 430 15.49 -3.11 14.97
CA GLN A 430 14.05 -3.18 14.67
C GLN A 430 13.19 -3.65 15.85
N ARG A 431 13.71 -3.62 17.09
CA ARG A 431 12.91 -3.93 18.28
C ARG A 431 12.13 -2.70 18.73
N ILE A 432 10.97 -2.94 19.34
CA ILE A 432 10.13 -1.86 19.86
C ILE A 432 10.79 -1.15 21.04
N SER A 433 10.83 0.18 21.00
CA SER A 433 11.38 1.02 22.07
C SER A 433 10.33 1.29 23.17
N THR A 434 10.76 1.84 24.31
CA THR A 434 9.83 2.34 25.35
C THR A 434 8.83 3.34 24.81
N LEU A 435 9.29 4.24 23.93
CA LEU A 435 8.41 5.18 23.24
C LEU A 435 7.44 4.44 22.32
N GLY A 436 7.92 3.45 21.56
CA GLY A 436 7.08 2.63 20.69
C GLY A 436 5.94 1.92 21.44
N ARG A 437 6.23 1.36 22.63
CA ARG A 437 5.19 0.78 23.51
C ARG A 437 4.18 1.83 23.98
N GLY A 438 4.67 3.01 24.37
CA GLY A 438 3.80 4.14 24.71
C GLY A 438 2.90 4.57 23.55
N MET A 439 3.42 4.52 22.32
CA MET A 439 2.66 4.87 21.12
C MET A 439 1.50 3.90 20.87
N LEU A 440 1.73 2.60 21.03
CA LEU A 440 0.69 1.57 20.93
C LEU A 440 -0.40 1.75 21.98
N ALA A 441 0.01 1.97 23.23
CA ALA A 441 -0.91 2.18 24.35
C ALA A 441 -1.82 3.40 24.14
N LEU A 442 -1.29 4.48 23.55
CA LEU A 442 -2.09 5.67 23.24
C LEU A 442 -3.16 5.40 22.18
N GLY A 443 -2.86 4.51 21.23
CA GLY A 443 -3.86 3.96 20.34
C GLY A 443 -4.34 4.88 19.22
N THR A 444 -3.40 5.58 18.59
CA THR A 444 -3.58 6.40 17.38
C THR A 444 -2.50 6.07 16.34
N ALA A 445 -2.53 6.72 15.17
CA ALA A 445 -1.50 6.56 14.16
C ALA A 445 -0.10 6.86 14.75
N PRO A 446 0.95 6.07 14.42
CA PRO A 446 2.27 6.21 15.03
C PRO A 446 2.81 7.64 15.02
N ARG A 447 2.67 8.36 13.91
CA ARG A 447 3.09 9.77 13.81
C ARG A 447 2.46 10.65 14.89
N LEU A 448 1.15 10.58 15.03
CA LEU A 448 0.41 11.37 16.02
C LEU A 448 0.75 10.95 17.45
N ALA A 449 0.96 9.66 17.68
CA ALA A 449 1.36 9.15 18.99
C ALA A 449 2.76 9.65 19.39
N ALA A 450 3.70 9.67 18.44
CA ALA A 450 5.05 10.19 18.65
C ALA A 450 5.04 11.68 19.05
N ALA A 451 4.21 12.51 18.42
CA ALA A 451 4.06 13.90 18.81
C ALA A 451 3.40 14.07 20.19
N ALA A 452 2.34 13.31 20.47
CA ALA A 452 1.64 13.36 21.75
C ALA A 452 2.52 13.02 22.95
N LEU A 453 3.37 11.99 22.82
CA LEU A 453 4.25 11.52 23.90
C LEU A 453 5.49 12.39 24.09
N ARG A 454 5.87 13.18 23.07
CA ARG A 454 6.96 14.17 23.16
C ARG A 454 6.50 15.56 23.56
N ALA A 455 5.20 15.82 23.55
CA ALA A 455 4.66 17.12 23.94
C ALA A 455 5.02 17.44 25.39
N PRO A 456 5.62 18.62 25.67
CA PRO A 456 5.84 19.11 27.02
C PRO A 456 4.55 19.16 27.84
N LEU A 457 4.66 19.11 29.17
CA LEU A 457 3.51 19.04 30.09
C LEU A 457 2.53 20.21 29.87
N GLU A 458 3.07 21.42 29.70
CA GLU A 458 2.31 22.64 29.46
C GLU A 458 1.55 22.64 28.12
N HIS A 459 1.97 21.82 27.17
CA HIS A 459 1.37 21.72 25.83
C HIS A 459 0.48 20.49 25.63
N ARG A 460 0.28 19.64 26.65
CA ARG A 460 -0.55 18.43 26.52
C ARG A 460 -2.02 18.73 26.20
N ALA A 461 -2.55 19.86 26.65
CA ALA A 461 -3.91 20.29 26.29
C ALA A 461 -4.02 20.63 24.79
N LEU A 462 -3.01 21.32 24.25
CA LEU A 462 -2.94 21.68 22.84
C LEU A 462 -2.72 20.44 21.96
N ILE A 463 -1.81 19.53 22.33
CA ILE A 463 -1.59 18.33 21.52
C ILE A 463 -2.85 17.46 21.45
N ALA A 464 -3.67 17.40 22.51
CA ALA A 464 -4.97 16.72 22.47
C ALA A 464 -5.93 17.32 21.44
N ASP A 465 -5.94 18.66 21.30
CA ASP A 465 -6.70 19.37 20.28
C ASP A 465 -6.12 19.09 18.88
N LEU A 466 -4.80 19.10 18.72
CA LEU A 466 -4.11 18.79 17.47
C LEU A 466 -4.38 17.35 17.01
N LEU A 467 -4.37 16.37 17.91
CA LEU A 467 -4.74 14.98 17.61
C LEU A 467 -6.16 14.89 17.04
N ALA A 468 -7.12 15.60 17.65
CA ALA A 468 -8.49 15.64 17.17
C ALA A 468 -8.62 16.35 15.81
N LEU A 469 -7.89 17.45 15.61
CA LEU A 469 -7.90 18.22 14.37
C LEU A 469 -7.21 17.50 13.21
N MET A 470 -6.18 16.69 13.47
CA MET A 470 -5.48 15.88 12.47
C MET A 470 -6.32 14.68 12.03
N ASP A 471 -7.05 14.05 12.95
CA ASP A 471 -7.99 12.96 12.62
C ASP A 471 -9.26 13.47 11.92
N ALA A 472 -9.63 14.74 12.14
CA ALA A 472 -10.84 15.34 11.58
C ALA A 472 -10.59 16.02 10.22
N ARG A 473 -11.65 16.11 9.42
CA ARG A 473 -11.64 17.01 8.27
C ARG A 473 -11.63 18.47 8.71
N SER A 474 -11.12 19.33 7.84
CA SER A 474 -11.13 20.77 8.06
C SER A 474 -12.56 21.25 8.39
N PRO A 475 -12.77 21.91 9.56
CA PRO A 475 -14.05 22.51 9.91
C PRO A 475 -14.32 23.81 9.14
N LEU A 476 -13.34 24.33 8.40
CA LEU A 476 -13.42 25.59 7.69
C LEU A 476 -14.31 25.50 6.43
N ARG A 477 -14.92 26.63 6.08
CA ARG A 477 -15.84 26.84 4.94
C ARG A 477 -15.43 28.10 4.18
N GLY A 478 -16.05 28.32 3.01
CA GLY A 478 -15.78 29.48 2.16
C GLY A 478 -14.32 29.53 1.69
N GLU A 479 -13.74 30.72 1.65
CA GLU A 479 -12.33 30.93 1.26
C GLU A 479 -11.36 30.25 2.23
N GLN A 480 -11.68 30.25 3.53
CA GLN A 480 -10.86 29.61 4.57
C GLN A 480 -10.76 28.08 4.43
N ALA A 481 -11.68 27.45 3.69
CA ALA A 481 -11.60 26.01 3.40
C ALA A 481 -10.35 25.61 2.60
N ARG A 482 -9.72 26.57 1.92
CA ARG A 482 -8.49 26.38 1.13
C ARG A 482 -7.22 26.82 1.85
N SER A 483 -7.33 27.27 3.11
CA SER A 483 -6.15 27.69 3.88
C SER A 483 -5.21 26.50 4.10
N ASP A 484 -3.95 26.70 3.73
CA ASP A 484 -2.85 25.78 4.01
C ASP A 484 -2.21 26.03 5.38
N ASP A 485 -2.56 27.12 6.07
CA ASP A 485 -2.13 27.35 7.46
C ASP A 485 -3.04 26.58 8.45
N PHE A 486 -2.48 25.51 9.02
CA PHE A 486 -3.20 24.66 9.95
C PHE A 486 -3.58 25.37 11.26
N ARG A 487 -2.87 26.46 11.63
CA ARG A 487 -3.18 27.26 12.82
C ARG A 487 -4.58 27.86 12.75
N VAL A 488 -5.10 28.13 11.54
CA VAL A 488 -6.48 28.64 11.36
C VAL A 488 -7.51 27.64 11.90
N ARG A 489 -7.27 26.33 11.77
CA ARG A 489 -8.17 25.30 12.31
C ARG A 489 -8.15 25.29 13.84
N VAL A 490 -6.96 25.47 14.42
CA VAL A 490 -6.77 25.56 15.88
C VAL A 490 -7.48 26.80 16.42
N ALA A 491 -7.28 27.96 15.78
CA ALA A 491 -7.93 29.21 16.14
C ALA A 491 -9.46 29.10 16.07
N ALA A 492 -10.01 28.45 15.03
CA ALA A 492 -11.45 28.22 14.90
C ALA A 492 -12.00 27.36 16.05
N LEU A 493 -11.29 26.30 16.45
CA LEU A 493 -11.69 25.44 17.58
C LEU A 493 -11.66 26.21 18.90
N HIS A 494 -10.59 26.94 19.18
CA HIS A 494 -10.46 27.72 20.41
C HIS A 494 -11.51 28.84 20.46
N ALA A 495 -11.71 29.58 19.37
CA ALA A 495 -12.73 30.62 19.29
C ALA A 495 -14.15 30.06 19.49
N TRP A 496 -14.45 28.88 18.96
CA TRP A 496 -15.73 28.21 19.21
C TRP A 496 -15.85 27.72 20.66
N ARG A 497 -14.77 27.27 21.30
CA ARG A 497 -14.78 26.91 22.71
C ARG A 497 -15.10 28.13 23.59
N ASP A 498 -14.54 29.29 23.25
CA ASP A 498 -14.69 30.54 24.00
C ASP A 498 -16.03 31.25 23.74
N ARG A 499 -16.50 31.28 22.48
CA ARG A 499 -17.66 32.09 22.04
C ARG A 499 -18.75 31.30 21.32
N ARG A 500 -18.67 29.95 21.33
CA ARG A 500 -19.63 29.02 20.67
C ARG A 500 -19.90 29.42 19.21
N ALA A 501 -21.18 29.50 18.83
CA ALA A 501 -21.60 29.78 17.46
C ALA A 501 -21.12 31.15 16.92
N ALA A 502 -20.87 32.14 17.79
CA ALA A 502 -20.29 33.42 17.37
C ALA A 502 -18.81 33.26 16.98
N GLY A 503 -18.06 32.42 17.72
CA GLY A 503 -16.67 32.09 17.41
C GLY A 503 -16.49 31.35 16.09
N ALA A 504 -17.38 30.37 15.82
CA ALA A 504 -17.39 29.63 14.56
C ALA A 504 -17.66 30.53 13.34
N ARG A 505 -18.67 31.42 13.43
CA ARG A 505 -18.99 32.38 12.35
C ARG A 505 -17.82 33.31 12.03
N GLY A 506 -17.11 33.79 13.06
CA GLY A 506 -15.94 34.65 12.88
C GLY A 506 -14.78 34.01 12.11
N HIS A 507 -14.73 32.67 12.05
CA HIS A 507 -13.69 31.92 11.33
C HIS A 507 -14.25 31.17 10.10
N ALA A 508 -15.47 31.49 9.67
CA ALA A 508 -16.18 30.79 8.60
C ALA A 508 -16.14 29.25 8.80
N ALA A 509 -16.40 28.78 10.02
CA ALA A 509 -16.29 27.38 10.39
C ALA A 509 -17.65 26.75 10.70
N ASP A 510 -17.74 25.44 10.46
CA ASP A 510 -18.91 24.62 10.74
C ASP A 510 -19.01 24.28 12.23
N SER A 511 -20.05 24.78 12.90
CA SER A 511 -20.21 24.58 14.35
C SER A 511 -20.46 23.13 14.73
N GLY A 512 -21.07 22.31 13.86
CA GLY A 512 -21.29 20.89 14.12
C GLY A 512 -19.98 20.11 14.05
N ALA A 513 -19.17 20.39 13.03
CA ALA A 513 -17.83 19.83 12.88
C ALA A 513 -16.93 20.19 14.07
N LEU A 514 -16.93 21.45 14.51
CA LEU A 514 -16.17 21.89 15.68
C LEU A 514 -16.64 21.22 16.97
N ALA A 515 -17.94 21.02 17.15
CA ALA A 515 -18.47 20.28 18.29
C ALA A 515 -18.00 18.81 18.29
N ALA A 516 -17.97 18.15 17.13
CA ALA A 516 -17.46 16.78 17.01
C ALA A 516 -15.95 16.70 17.30
N ILE A 517 -15.17 17.66 16.78
CA ILE A 517 -13.74 17.79 17.06
C ILE A 517 -13.50 17.98 18.56
N GLU A 518 -14.27 18.85 19.23
CA GLU A 518 -14.16 19.05 20.68
C GLU A 518 -14.44 17.77 21.46
N GLN A 519 -15.43 16.95 21.05
CA GLN A 519 -15.69 15.68 21.72
C GLN A 519 -14.52 14.70 21.57
N ALA A 520 -13.92 14.62 20.38
CA ALA A 520 -12.71 13.84 20.17
C ALA A 520 -11.54 14.36 21.01
N ALA A 521 -11.35 15.69 21.08
CA ALA A 521 -10.30 16.31 21.88
C ALA A 521 -10.49 16.07 23.38
N LYS A 522 -11.73 16.05 23.90
CA LYS A 522 -12.01 15.62 25.28
C LYS A 522 -11.60 14.17 25.52
N GLY A 523 -11.86 13.29 24.56
CA GLY A 523 -11.40 11.90 24.62
C GLY A 523 -9.87 11.80 24.73
N TRP A 524 -9.16 12.60 23.93
CA TRP A 524 -7.70 12.67 23.97
C TRP A 524 -7.15 13.27 25.26
N ARG A 525 -7.74 14.36 25.76
CA ARG A 525 -7.38 14.96 27.05
C ARG A 525 -7.46 13.95 28.19
N ARG A 526 -8.54 13.15 28.25
CA ARG A 526 -8.66 12.07 29.25
C ARG A 526 -7.56 11.03 29.11
N ARG A 527 -7.21 10.62 27.88
CA ARG A 527 -6.12 9.65 27.64
C ARG A 527 -4.74 10.20 27.99
N LEU A 528 -4.53 11.51 27.85
CA LEU A 528 -3.27 12.19 28.15
C LEU A 528 -3.19 12.72 29.60
N ASP A 529 -4.19 12.38 30.43
CA ASP A 529 -4.36 12.84 31.81
C ASP A 529 -4.34 14.38 31.95
N VAL A 530 -5.10 15.05 31.09
CA VAL A 530 -5.27 16.51 31.08
C VAL A 530 -6.71 16.86 31.40
N ARG A 531 -6.90 17.75 32.38
CA ARG A 531 -8.25 18.21 32.79
C ARG A 531 -8.74 19.43 32.03
N SER A 532 -7.85 20.37 31.72
CA SER A 532 -8.17 21.63 31.06
C SER A 532 -8.06 21.53 29.53
N ALA A 533 -8.88 22.31 28.84
CA ALA A 533 -8.74 22.51 27.40
C ALA A 533 -7.75 23.66 27.13
N ALA A 534 -7.08 23.64 25.98
CA ALA A 534 -6.34 24.81 25.52
C ALA A 534 -7.34 25.94 25.16
N SER A 535 -6.90 27.18 25.20
CA SER A 535 -7.72 28.34 24.84
C SER A 535 -6.83 29.46 24.32
N GLY A 536 -7.43 30.48 23.71
CA GLY A 536 -6.68 31.60 23.14
C GLY A 536 -5.93 31.23 21.84
N VAL A 537 -4.97 32.06 21.46
CA VAL A 537 -4.16 31.84 20.25
C VAL A 537 -2.82 31.25 20.68
N PRO A 538 -2.45 30.02 20.24
CA PRO A 538 -1.12 29.48 20.50
C PRO A 538 -0.02 30.37 19.93
N ASP A 539 1.18 30.32 20.50
CA ASP A 539 2.33 31.01 19.91
C ASP A 539 2.58 30.57 18.47
N SER A 540 3.16 31.47 17.68
CA SER A 540 3.24 31.35 16.22
C SER A 540 3.82 30.02 15.72
N HIS A 541 4.76 29.42 16.45
CA HIS A 541 5.45 28.18 16.07
C HIS A 541 5.03 26.94 16.87
N THR A 542 4.36 27.08 18.02
CA THR A 542 4.09 25.95 18.93
C THR A 542 3.34 24.80 18.25
N VAL A 543 2.40 25.12 17.35
CA VAL A 543 1.67 24.10 16.57
C VAL A 543 2.63 23.30 15.68
N GLY A 544 3.52 23.98 14.98
CA GLY A 544 4.51 23.33 14.13
C GLY A 544 5.51 22.54 14.96
N ASP A 545 6.07 23.14 16.01
CA ASP A 545 7.10 22.52 16.84
C ASP A 545 6.62 21.18 17.43
N LEU A 546 5.37 21.13 17.91
CA LEU A 546 4.76 19.88 18.38
C LEU A 546 4.55 18.85 17.26
N LEU A 547 4.06 19.28 16.09
CA LEU A 547 3.76 18.39 14.97
C LEU A 547 5.01 17.98 14.16
N SER A 548 6.15 18.65 14.34
CA SER A 548 7.43 18.26 13.76
C SER A 548 7.85 16.85 14.22
N HIS A 549 7.49 16.47 15.45
CA HIS A 549 7.68 15.14 16.02
C HIS A 549 6.82 14.05 15.37
N ALA A 550 5.70 14.41 14.75
CA ALA A 550 4.86 13.50 13.98
C ALA A 550 5.36 13.35 12.54
N PHE A 551 5.94 14.40 11.98
CA PHE A 551 6.34 14.46 10.58
C PHE A 551 7.80 14.90 10.38
N PRO A 552 8.78 14.22 11.00
CA PRO A 552 10.18 14.64 10.92
C PRO A 552 10.79 14.50 9.52
N ASP A 553 10.19 13.67 8.66
CA ASP A 553 10.49 13.52 7.24
C ASP A 553 9.85 14.60 6.35
N ARG A 554 8.88 15.35 6.88
CA ARG A 554 8.14 16.41 6.18
C ARG A 554 8.39 17.81 6.74
N ILE A 555 9.42 17.95 7.59
CA ILE A 555 10.00 19.26 7.89
C ILE A 555 10.54 19.82 6.57
N ALA A 556 10.25 21.08 6.30
CA ALA A 556 10.48 21.74 5.03
C ALA A 556 11.22 23.04 5.26
N HIS A 557 12.18 23.34 4.38
CA HIS A 557 12.86 24.63 4.36
C HIS A 557 12.64 25.32 3.02
N ARG A 558 12.43 26.63 3.08
CA ARG A 558 12.14 27.47 1.92
C ARG A 558 13.33 27.52 0.96
N ASP A 559 13.03 27.54 -0.34
CA ASP A 559 13.99 27.83 -1.41
C ASP A 559 14.26 29.35 -1.43
N GLU A 560 15.52 29.75 -1.53
CA GLU A 560 15.89 31.17 -1.57
C GLU A 560 15.44 31.86 -2.86
N ALA A 561 15.39 31.14 -3.98
CA ALA A 561 15.01 31.68 -5.28
C ALA A 561 13.49 31.77 -5.49
N ASN A 562 12.71 30.99 -4.73
CA ASN A 562 11.26 30.98 -4.83
C ASN A 562 10.59 30.78 -3.46
N PRO A 563 9.97 31.83 -2.87
CA PRO A 563 9.41 31.77 -1.52
C PRO A 563 8.17 30.87 -1.39
N LEU A 564 7.59 30.41 -2.50
CA LEU A 564 6.50 29.43 -2.50
C LEU A 564 7.01 27.99 -2.56
N ARG A 565 8.30 27.77 -2.82
CA ARG A 565 8.91 26.45 -2.98
C ARG A 565 9.72 26.08 -1.75
N TYR A 566 9.65 24.80 -1.40
CA TYR A 566 10.30 24.22 -0.23
C TYR A 566 10.98 22.90 -0.60
N THR A 567 12.03 22.55 0.13
CA THR A 567 12.61 21.22 0.12
C THR A 567 12.26 20.52 1.43
N LEU A 568 11.68 19.32 1.34
CA LEU A 568 11.37 18.48 2.50
C LEU A 568 12.64 17.77 3.00
N ALA A 569 12.64 17.37 4.27
CA ALA A 569 13.75 16.67 4.92
C ALA A 569 14.08 15.32 4.26
N ASN A 570 13.13 14.73 3.55
CA ASN A 570 13.31 13.53 2.71
C ASN A 570 13.87 13.82 1.30
N GLY A 571 14.13 15.08 0.96
CA GLY A 571 14.75 15.54 -0.30
C GLY A 571 13.77 15.89 -1.40
N ARG A 572 12.47 15.68 -1.21
CA ARG A 572 11.46 16.02 -2.23
C ARG A 572 11.16 17.52 -2.24
N GLY A 573 10.86 18.05 -3.42
CA GLY A 573 10.31 19.39 -3.57
C GLY A 573 8.84 19.45 -3.14
N ALA A 574 8.47 20.56 -2.51
CA ALA A 574 7.11 20.90 -2.14
C ALA A 574 6.82 22.37 -2.48
N ARG A 575 5.54 22.72 -2.65
CA ARG A 575 5.11 24.10 -2.92
C ARG A 575 3.85 24.46 -2.15
N LEU A 576 3.72 25.72 -1.76
CA LEU A 576 2.52 26.30 -1.16
C LEU A 576 1.49 26.69 -2.24
N HIS A 577 0.27 27.02 -1.80
CA HIS A 577 -0.73 27.64 -2.66
C HIS A 577 -0.35 29.09 -2.97
N GLU A 578 -0.79 29.62 -4.12
CA GLU A 578 -0.48 31.02 -4.52
C GLU A 578 -1.04 32.07 -3.56
N GLN A 579 -2.11 31.72 -2.84
CA GLN A 579 -2.81 32.58 -1.87
C GLN A 579 -2.55 32.13 -0.42
N THR A 580 -1.35 31.62 -0.15
CA THR A 580 -0.97 31.12 1.18
C THR A 580 -0.79 32.24 2.20
N ALA A 581 -1.17 31.96 3.45
CA ALA A 581 -0.85 32.82 4.60
C ALA A 581 0.54 32.51 5.20
N LEU A 582 1.21 31.45 4.72
CA LEU A 582 2.54 31.01 5.17
C LEU A 582 3.67 31.60 4.31
N LEU A 583 3.37 32.60 3.49
CA LEU A 583 4.35 33.21 2.60
C LEU A 583 5.48 33.85 3.42
N GLY A 584 6.72 33.44 3.14
CA GLY A 584 7.90 33.99 3.80
C GLY A 584 8.36 33.23 5.04
N GLU A 585 7.60 32.26 5.54
CA GLU A 585 8.06 31.40 6.64
C GLU A 585 9.29 30.57 6.20
N PRO A 586 10.41 30.59 6.94
CA PRO A 586 11.62 29.88 6.51
C PRO A 586 11.49 28.37 6.69
N TRP A 587 10.83 27.94 7.77
CA TRP A 587 10.66 26.55 8.15
C TRP A 587 9.20 26.21 8.35
N LEU A 588 8.77 25.10 7.76
CA LEU A 588 7.42 24.56 7.89
C LEU A 588 7.49 23.08 8.25
N VAL A 589 6.47 22.56 8.91
CA VAL A 589 6.15 21.13 8.88
C VAL A 589 4.94 20.93 7.96
N ALA A 590 5.10 20.12 6.92
CA ALA A 590 4.01 19.78 6.03
C ALA A 590 3.17 18.63 6.62
N LEU A 591 1.92 18.91 6.94
CA LEU A 591 0.99 18.00 7.60
C LEU A 591 0.17 17.20 6.59
N ASP A 592 -0.24 17.85 5.50
CA ASP A 592 -0.99 17.26 4.40
C ASP A 592 -0.40 17.72 3.06
N LEU A 593 -0.22 16.77 2.14
CA LEU A 593 0.47 16.93 0.87
C LEU A 593 -0.29 16.19 -0.22
N ARG A 594 -0.51 16.86 -1.35
CA ARG A 594 -0.93 16.21 -2.58
C ARG A 594 0.30 15.89 -3.42
N PHE A 595 0.54 14.61 -3.65
CA PHE A 595 1.60 14.16 -4.53
C PHE A 595 1.42 14.73 -5.95
N GLU A 596 2.48 15.34 -6.47
CA GLU A 596 2.62 15.78 -7.86
C GLU A 596 4.02 15.36 -8.35
N ALA A 597 4.18 15.17 -9.67
CA ALA A 597 5.40 14.57 -10.23
C ALA A 597 6.68 15.40 -9.99
N ARG A 598 6.55 16.73 -9.86
CA ARG A 598 7.68 17.65 -9.65
C ARG A 598 7.78 18.08 -8.19
N ASP A 599 6.96 19.04 -7.79
CA ASP A 599 6.89 19.54 -6.42
C ASP A 599 5.50 19.25 -5.85
N SER A 600 5.43 18.54 -4.71
CA SER A 600 4.15 18.19 -4.08
C SER A 600 3.45 19.43 -3.54
N LEU A 601 2.12 19.52 -3.70
CA LEU A 601 1.36 20.66 -3.19
C LEU A 601 1.07 20.48 -1.70
N ILE A 602 1.49 21.44 -0.88
CA ILE A 602 1.15 21.51 0.54
C ILE A 602 -0.33 21.91 0.68
N LEU A 603 -1.12 21.05 1.31
CA LEU A 603 -2.54 21.28 1.61
C LEU A 603 -2.76 21.75 3.05
N ALA A 604 -1.83 21.43 3.96
CA ALA A 604 -1.79 21.93 5.32
C ALA A 604 -0.36 21.90 5.85
N ALA A 605 0.06 22.98 6.51
CA ALA A 605 1.36 23.12 7.17
C ALA A 605 1.25 24.04 8.39
N ALA A 606 2.29 24.02 9.22
CA ALA A 606 2.48 24.97 10.31
C ALA A 606 3.95 25.41 10.36
N PRO A 607 4.24 26.68 10.70
CA PRO A 607 5.61 27.17 10.80
C PRO A 607 6.32 26.67 12.07
N LEU A 608 7.65 26.62 11.99
CA LEU A 608 8.55 26.05 13.00
C LEU A 608 9.57 27.07 13.46
N ASP A 609 9.97 26.98 14.74
CA ASP A 609 11.16 27.67 15.20
C ASP A 609 12.43 26.84 14.89
N SER A 610 13.36 27.44 14.15
CA SER A 610 14.69 26.87 13.92
C SER A 610 15.42 26.45 15.22
N ARG A 611 15.24 27.19 16.32
CA ARG A 611 15.87 26.87 17.62
C ARG A 611 15.25 25.62 18.25
N ALA A 612 13.93 25.45 18.11
CA ALA A 612 13.26 24.23 18.56
C ALA A 612 13.74 23.02 17.74
N LEU A 613 13.91 23.18 16.42
CA LEU A 613 14.46 22.14 15.56
C LEU A 613 15.88 21.73 15.95
N GLU A 614 16.78 22.68 16.20
CA GLU A 614 18.16 22.39 16.63
C GLU A 614 18.21 21.68 17.99
N ARG A 615 17.32 22.04 18.92
CA ARG A 615 17.20 21.39 20.24
C ARG A 615 16.64 19.97 20.13
N ASP A 616 15.59 19.78 19.33
CA ASP A 616 14.80 18.54 19.31
C ASP A 616 15.39 17.50 18.32
N PHE A 617 16.12 17.95 17.30
CA PHE A 617 16.73 17.09 16.28
C PHE A 617 18.22 17.41 16.02
N PRO A 618 19.08 17.56 17.06
CA PRO A 618 20.48 17.96 16.88
C PRO A 618 21.25 17.02 15.96
N GLN A 619 20.97 15.71 16.05
CA GLN A 619 21.59 14.66 15.24
C GLN A 619 21.28 14.76 13.73
N ARG A 620 20.29 15.56 13.33
CA ARG A 620 19.92 15.76 11.92
C ARG A 620 20.64 16.96 11.30
N PHE A 621 21.22 17.84 12.10
CA PHE A 621 22.08 18.91 11.63
C PHE A 621 23.49 18.38 11.45
N VAL A 622 23.87 18.15 10.20
CA VAL A 622 25.17 17.60 9.84
C VAL A 622 25.96 18.62 9.05
N THR A 623 27.17 18.94 9.54
CA THR A 623 28.18 19.65 8.76
C THR A 623 29.15 18.61 8.20
N ALA A 624 29.19 18.49 6.88
CA ALA A 624 30.05 17.53 6.19
C ALA A 624 30.88 18.22 5.11
N ARG A 625 32.14 17.79 5.00
CA ARG A 625 32.97 18.10 3.84
C ARG A 625 32.58 17.19 2.69
N THR A 626 32.22 17.77 1.56
CA THR A 626 31.84 17.05 0.34
C THR A 626 32.72 17.48 -0.82
N LEU A 627 32.98 16.55 -1.74
CA LEU A 627 33.79 16.79 -2.92
C LEU A 627 32.91 16.61 -4.13
N ARG A 628 33.00 17.52 -5.09
CA ARG A 628 32.30 17.42 -6.36
C ARG A 628 33.29 17.65 -7.49
N TRP A 629 33.10 16.88 -8.55
CA TRP A 629 33.82 17.12 -9.80
C TRP A 629 33.18 18.29 -10.54
N ASN A 630 33.99 19.24 -10.99
CA ASN A 630 33.56 20.33 -11.86
C ASN A 630 34.04 20.06 -13.28
N ASP A 631 33.12 19.67 -14.17
CA ASP A 631 33.44 19.35 -15.56
C ASP A 631 33.99 20.53 -16.36
N ALA A 632 33.51 21.75 -16.09
CA ALA A 632 33.96 22.95 -16.79
C ALA A 632 35.40 23.34 -16.45
N ARG A 633 35.87 23.01 -15.24
CA ARG A 633 37.23 23.30 -14.76
C ARG A 633 38.14 22.08 -14.79
N ASP A 634 37.61 20.91 -15.15
CA ASP A 634 38.26 19.60 -15.05
C ASP A 634 38.98 19.41 -13.70
N ALA A 635 38.33 19.87 -12.62
CA ALA A 635 38.93 19.97 -11.30
C ALA A 635 37.96 19.56 -10.19
N VAL A 636 38.54 19.17 -9.07
CA VAL A 636 37.80 18.85 -7.84
C VAL A 636 37.51 20.13 -7.10
N GLU A 637 36.26 20.33 -6.72
CA GLU A 637 35.85 21.38 -5.81
C GLU A 637 35.44 20.76 -4.47
N ALA A 638 35.95 21.32 -3.38
CA ALA A 638 35.57 20.93 -2.05
C ALA A 638 34.59 21.95 -1.46
N PHE A 639 33.57 21.42 -0.80
CA PHE A 639 32.54 22.21 -0.14
C PHE A 639 32.40 21.75 1.29
N GLU A 640 32.25 22.70 2.21
CA GLU A 640 31.67 22.40 3.50
C GLU A 640 30.17 22.70 3.43
N GLU A 641 29.38 21.69 3.76
CA GLU A 641 27.93 21.70 3.61
C GLU A 641 27.27 21.46 4.95
N ARG A 642 26.40 22.40 5.35
CA ARG A 642 25.52 22.25 6.49
C ARG A 642 24.14 21.83 6.00
N ARG A 643 23.65 20.70 6.50
CA ARG A 643 22.39 20.09 6.06
C ARG A 643 21.49 19.75 7.25
N PHE A 644 20.19 19.72 7.00
CA PHE A 644 19.19 19.09 7.86
C PHE A 644 18.52 17.94 7.11
N GLY A 645 18.90 16.69 7.40
CA GLY A 645 18.53 15.57 6.52
C GLY A 645 18.99 15.84 5.08
N ALA A 646 18.06 15.82 4.12
CA ALA A 646 18.34 16.16 2.72
C ALA A 646 18.29 17.67 2.39
N ILE A 647 17.86 18.52 3.34
CA ILE A 647 17.78 19.97 3.13
C ILE A 647 19.18 20.57 3.19
N MET A 648 19.59 21.28 2.14
CA MET A 648 20.81 22.09 2.13
C MET A 648 20.55 23.43 2.80
N LEU A 649 21.23 23.73 3.91
CA LEU A 649 21.08 25.00 4.62
C LEU A 649 22.17 25.99 4.23
N ALA A 650 23.40 25.51 4.09
CA ALA A 650 24.51 26.32 3.63
C ALA A 650 25.51 25.44 2.89
N ARG A 651 26.11 25.99 1.84
CA ARG A 651 27.24 25.40 1.14
C ARG A 651 28.25 26.51 0.91
N HIS A 652 29.50 26.30 1.33
CA HIS A 652 30.59 27.21 1.01
C HIS A 652 31.78 26.44 0.47
N SER A 653 32.45 27.05 -0.53
CA SER A 653 33.64 26.49 -1.14
C SER A 653 34.80 26.56 -0.14
N VAL A 654 35.58 25.49 -0.07
CA VAL A 654 36.73 25.35 0.81
C VAL A 654 37.93 24.82 0.01
N PRO A 655 39.18 25.16 0.38
CA PRO A 655 40.35 24.68 -0.36
C PRO A 655 40.45 23.16 -0.32
N VAL A 656 40.77 22.53 -1.46
CA VAL A 656 41.04 21.08 -1.54
C VAL A 656 42.29 20.74 -0.73
N ARG A 657 42.19 19.73 0.14
CA ARG A 657 43.25 19.23 1.02
C ARG A 657 43.89 17.97 0.43
N PRO A 658 45.12 17.59 0.84
CA PRO A 658 45.74 16.34 0.39
C PRO A 658 44.90 15.10 0.70
N GLU A 659 44.20 15.07 1.85
CA GLU A 659 43.27 14.01 2.26
C GLU A 659 42.03 13.86 1.36
N ASP A 660 41.70 14.90 0.58
CA ASP A 660 40.55 14.87 -0.33
C ASP A 660 40.85 14.14 -1.64
N ALA A 661 42.12 13.87 -1.95
CA ALA A 661 42.52 13.33 -3.25
C ALA A 661 41.79 12.02 -3.60
N LEU A 662 41.72 11.09 -2.64
CA LEU A 662 41.05 9.81 -2.83
C LEU A 662 39.54 9.97 -3.07
N PRO A 663 38.74 10.53 -2.14
CA PRO A 663 37.30 10.69 -2.35
C PRO A 663 36.97 11.59 -3.56
N ALA A 664 37.85 12.52 -3.93
CA ALA A 664 37.73 13.30 -5.15
C ALA A 664 37.86 12.45 -6.43
N MET A 665 38.88 11.59 -6.51
CA MET A 665 39.05 10.66 -7.62
C MET A 665 37.86 9.71 -7.74
N LEU A 666 37.37 9.19 -6.61
CA LEU A 666 36.17 8.34 -6.59
C LEU A 666 34.93 9.12 -7.09
N SER A 667 34.74 10.37 -6.67
CA SER A 667 33.65 11.22 -7.20
C SER A 667 33.78 11.48 -8.70
N ALA A 668 34.99 11.68 -9.22
CA ALA A 668 35.25 11.88 -10.64
C ALA A 668 34.86 10.63 -11.45
N ILE A 669 35.25 9.44 -10.99
CA ILE A 669 34.89 8.17 -11.63
C ILE A 669 33.37 7.95 -11.60
N ARG A 670 32.69 8.24 -10.48
CA ARG A 670 31.22 8.15 -10.41
C ARG A 670 30.52 9.06 -11.43
N SER A 671 31.08 10.25 -11.67
CA SER A 671 30.52 11.23 -12.60
C SER A 671 30.79 10.90 -14.06
N LYS A 672 32.05 10.53 -14.39
CA LYS A 672 32.50 10.28 -15.77
C LYS A 672 32.30 8.84 -16.24
N GLY A 673 31.96 7.92 -15.33
CA GLY A 673 31.83 6.48 -15.61
C GLY A 673 33.17 5.73 -15.50
N LEU A 674 33.12 4.41 -15.65
CA LEU A 674 34.30 3.54 -15.49
C LEU A 674 35.31 3.67 -16.63
N ASP A 675 34.93 4.23 -17.78
CA ASP A 675 35.80 4.34 -18.96
C ASP A 675 37.02 5.25 -18.75
N VAL A 676 36.99 6.11 -17.71
CA VAL A 676 38.14 6.93 -17.32
C VAL A 676 39.27 6.14 -16.66
N LEU A 677 39.01 4.89 -16.26
CA LEU A 677 40.01 4.01 -15.66
C LEU A 677 40.94 3.42 -16.71
N PRO A 678 42.19 3.07 -16.35
CA PRO A 678 43.20 2.54 -17.27
C PRO A 678 42.93 1.08 -17.64
N TRP A 679 41.83 0.79 -18.32
CA TRP A 679 41.45 -0.57 -18.72
C TRP A 679 42.50 -1.19 -19.66
N SER A 680 43.28 -2.13 -19.13
CA SER A 680 44.12 -3.02 -19.93
C SER A 680 43.26 -4.07 -20.64
N GLU A 681 43.80 -4.70 -21.69
CA GLU A 681 43.13 -5.84 -22.34
C GLU A 681 42.87 -6.97 -21.33
N HIS A 682 43.82 -7.20 -20.41
CA HIS A 682 43.71 -8.21 -19.38
C HIS A 682 42.59 -7.90 -18.36
N ALA A 683 42.48 -6.65 -17.89
CA ALA A 683 41.40 -6.22 -17.00
C ALA A 683 40.01 -6.41 -17.64
N ARG A 684 39.87 -6.06 -18.92
CA ARG A 684 38.61 -6.26 -19.67
C ARG A 684 38.25 -7.74 -19.77
N ARG A 685 39.21 -8.60 -20.14
CA ARG A 685 38.98 -10.05 -20.24
C ARG A 685 38.64 -10.68 -18.89
N LEU A 686 39.34 -10.30 -17.82
CA LEU A 686 39.04 -10.76 -16.46
C LEU A 686 37.59 -10.44 -16.07
N ARG A 687 37.18 -9.17 -16.27
CA ARG A 687 35.81 -8.74 -15.97
C ARG A 687 34.76 -9.54 -16.75
N LEU A 688 34.98 -9.76 -18.04
CA LEU A 688 34.06 -10.55 -18.88
C LEU A 688 33.94 -11.99 -18.41
N ARG A 689 35.05 -12.62 -18.00
CA ARG A 689 35.05 -13.96 -17.40
C ARG A 689 34.24 -14.02 -16.10
N MET A 690 34.41 -13.02 -15.23
CA MET A 690 33.67 -12.94 -13.96
C MET A 690 32.15 -12.81 -14.21
N GLN A 691 31.74 -11.96 -15.16
CA GLN A 691 30.33 -11.80 -15.56
C GLN A 691 29.74 -13.08 -16.13
N ALA A 692 30.48 -13.74 -17.02
CA ALA A 692 30.08 -15.00 -17.62
C ALA A 692 29.87 -16.08 -16.55
N LEU A 693 30.82 -16.23 -15.62
CA LEU A 693 30.72 -17.23 -14.55
C LEU A 693 29.51 -16.99 -13.64
N ARG A 694 29.28 -15.76 -13.20
CA ARG A 694 28.09 -15.41 -12.38
C ARG A 694 26.79 -15.76 -13.09
N THR A 695 26.74 -15.56 -14.42
CA THR A 695 25.58 -15.90 -15.24
C THR A 695 25.37 -17.42 -15.34
N TRP A 696 26.46 -18.17 -15.52
CA TRP A 696 26.40 -19.63 -15.69
C TRP A 696 26.14 -20.40 -14.39
N MET A 697 26.51 -19.81 -13.25
CA MET A 697 26.46 -20.43 -11.93
C MET A 697 25.85 -19.50 -10.86
N PRO A 698 24.57 -19.11 -10.98
CA PRO A 698 23.92 -18.20 -10.02
C PRO A 698 23.90 -18.73 -8.58
N GLU A 699 24.02 -20.05 -8.40
CA GLU A 699 24.07 -20.70 -7.08
C GLU A 699 25.35 -20.42 -6.28
N THR A 700 26.37 -19.81 -6.90
CA THR A 700 27.70 -19.60 -6.29
C THR A 700 27.86 -18.23 -5.62
N ASP A 701 26.82 -17.39 -5.62
CA ASP A 701 26.74 -16.06 -5.00
C ASP A 701 27.97 -15.15 -5.28
N LEU A 702 28.53 -15.26 -6.48
CA LEU A 702 29.71 -14.49 -6.91
C LEU A 702 29.39 -13.00 -6.98
N PRO A 703 30.29 -12.07 -6.60
CA PRO A 703 30.06 -10.61 -6.67
C PRO A 703 29.59 -10.09 -8.04
N ASP A 704 28.76 -9.04 -8.06
CA ASP A 704 28.33 -8.38 -9.30
C ASP A 704 29.39 -7.37 -9.75
N VAL A 705 29.84 -7.51 -11.00
CA VAL A 705 30.84 -6.64 -11.64
C VAL A 705 30.27 -5.90 -12.86
N SER A 706 28.95 -5.70 -12.89
CA SER A 706 28.27 -4.77 -13.79
C SER A 706 28.77 -3.33 -13.58
N ASP A 707 28.61 -2.44 -14.57
CA ASP A 707 29.03 -1.03 -14.43
C ASP A 707 28.37 -0.38 -13.22
N ALA A 708 27.06 -0.62 -13.04
CA ALA A 708 26.29 -0.09 -11.93
C ALA A 708 26.82 -0.59 -10.57
N ALA A 709 27.12 -1.89 -10.44
CA ALA A 709 27.63 -2.46 -9.20
C ALA A 709 29.06 -1.98 -8.87
N LEU A 710 29.94 -1.92 -9.86
CA LEU A 710 31.32 -1.45 -9.68
C LEU A 710 31.37 0.04 -9.30
N LEU A 711 30.52 0.88 -9.91
CA LEU A 711 30.38 2.30 -9.55
C LEU A 711 29.81 2.49 -8.14
N ALA A 712 28.85 1.66 -7.73
CA ALA A 712 28.26 1.70 -6.40
C ALA A 712 29.22 1.26 -5.29
N THR A 713 30.27 0.49 -5.62
CA THR A 713 31.17 -0.14 -4.65
C THR A 713 32.63 0.31 -4.75
N LEU A 714 32.91 1.42 -5.45
CA LEU A 714 34.27 1.93 -5.65
C LEU A 714 35.07 2.10 -4.36
N ASP A 715 34.41 2.48 -3.25
CA ASP A 715 35.06 2.67 -1.95
C ASP A 715 35.65 1.38 -1.38
N HIS A 716 35.15 0.21 -1.81
CA HIS A 716 35.60 -1.09 -1.33
C HIS A 716 36.71 -1.68 -2.21
N TRP A 717 36.53 -1.69 -3.53
CA TRP A 717 37.43 -2.44 -4.43
C TRP A 717 38.54 -1.58 -5.03
N LEU A 718 38.28 -0.30 -5.30
CA LEU A 718 39.23 0.58 -6.00
C LEU A 718 39.95 1.54 -5.05
N ALA A 719 39.28 2.02 -4.00
CA ALA A 719 39.85 2.99 -3.08
C ALA A 719 41.19 2.57 -2.43
N PRO A 720 41.41 1.28 -2.06
CA PRO A 720 42.70 0.84 -1.52
C PRO A 720 43.87 1.07 -2.51
N TYR A 721 43.62 0.94 -3.81
CA TYR A 721 44.63 1.09 -4.88
C TYR A 721 44.83 2.57 -5.29
N LEU A 722 43.88 3.44 -4.95
CA LEU A 722 43.99 4.88 -5.15
C LEU A 722 44.58 5.60 -3.92
N HIS A 723 44.80 4.90 -2.81
CA HIS A 723 45.34 5.49 -1.59
C HIS A 723 46.75 6.09 -1.84
N GLY A 724 46.97 7.33 -1.41
CA GLY A 724 48.22 8.06 -1.63
C GLY A 724 48.42 8.63 -3.05
N LYS A 725 47.59 8.24 -4.03
CA LYS A 725 47.62 8.81 -5.40
C LYS A 725 46.87 10.15 -5.42
N ARG A 726 47.32 11.08 -6.28
CA ARG A 726 46.75 12.45 -6.39
C ARG A 726 46.05 12.72 -7.72
N ARG A 727 46.16 11.81 -8.67
CA ARG A 727 45.62 11.89 -10.03
C ARG A 727 45.24 10.48 -10.51
N LEU A 728 44.21 10.38 -11.35
CA LEU A 728 43.75 9.09 -11.90
C LEU A 728 44.78 8.43 -12.83
N ASP A 729 45.58 9.24 -13.53
CA ASP A 729 46.67 8.78 -14.42
C ASP A 729 47.84 8.12 -13.68
N ALA A 730 47.87 8.22 -12.35
CA ALA A 730 48.84 7.52 -11.50
C ALA A 730 48.43 6.06 -11.21
N LEU A 731 47.18 5.66 -11.48
CA LEU A 731 46.76 4.26 -11.46
C LEU A 731 47.13 3.65 -12.82
N ASP A 732 47.81 2.51 -12.82
CA ASP A 732 48.10 1.79 -14.05
C ASP A 732 47.13 0.63 -14.32
N GLY A 733 47.24 0.02 -15.50
CA GLY A 733 46.36 -1.07 -15.91
C GLY A 733 46.59 -2.39 -15.18
N GLU A 734 47.75 -2.59 -14.56
CA GLU A 734 48.04 -3.78 -13.76
C GLU A 734 47.42 -3.65 -12.37
N GLU A 735 47.58 -2.50 -11.72
CA GLU A 735 46.91 -2.14 -10.47
C GLU A 735 45.39 -2.25 -10.60
N LEU A 736 44.80 -1.77 -11.70
CA LEU A 736 43.37 -1.93 -11.97
C LEU A 736 42.95 -3.41 -12.11
N THR A 737 43.78 -4.23 -12.75
CA THR A 737 43.51 -5.67 -12.88
C THR A 737 43.53 -6.34 -11.50
N GLN A 738 44.52 -6.02 -10.66
CA GLN A 738 44.63 -6.53 -9.29
C GLN A 738 43.43 -6.10 -8.44
N ALA A 739 42.98 -4.86 -8.58
CA ALA A 739 41.80 -4.35 -7.91
C ALA A 739 40.54 -5.13 -8.28
N LEU A 740 40.31 -5.40 -9.58
CA LEU A 740 39.20 -6.25 -10.02
C LEU A 740 39.32 -7.70 -9.53
N ALA A 741 40.52 -8.27 -9.58
CA ALA A 741 40.76 -9.63 -9.10
C ALA A 741 40.51 -9.78 -7.59
N SER A 742 40.71 -8.70 -6.81
CA SER A 742 40.49 -8.69 -5.36
C SER A 742 39.01 -8.77 -4.95
N LEU A 743 38.09 -8.52 -5.88
CA LEU A 743 36.66 -8.74 -5.65
C LEU A 743 36.34 -10.22 -5.42
N PHE A 744 37.14 -11.13 -5.98
CA PHE A 744 36.97 -12.57 -5.79
C PHE A 744 37.94 -13.07 -4.72
N ASP A 745 37.44 -13.88 -3.79
CA ASP A 745 38.31 -14.59 -2.85
C ASP A 745 39.16 -15.66 -3.56
N HIS A 746 39.98 -16.39 -2.79
CA HIS A 746 40.85 -17.42 -3.37
C HIS A 746 40.07 -18.59 -4.00
N GLU A 747 38.96 -19.01 -3.38
CA GLU A 747 38.15 -20.12 -3.88
C GLU A 747 37.39 -19.73 -5.15
N GLN A 748 36.81 -18.53 -5.16
CA GLN A 748 36.12 -17.94 -6.31
C GLN A 748 37.06 -17.72 -7.49
N ARG A 749 38.32 -17.30 -7.25
CA ARG A 749 39.34 -17.21 -8.31
C ARG A 749 39.70 -18.57 -8.88
N ARG A 750 39.89 -19.59 -8.03
CA ARG A 750 40.11 -20.97 -8.50
C ARG A 750 38.92 -21.49 -9.31
N LEU A 751 37.69 -21.17 -8.89
CA LEU A 751 36.48 -21.50 -9.62
C LEU A 751 36.44 -20.79 -10.98
N LEU A 752 36.79 -19.51 -11.03
CA LEU A 752 36.90 -18.74 -12.27
C LEU A 752 37.89 -19.34 -13.25
N ASP A 753 39.08 -19.70 -12.78
CA ASP A 753 40.10 -20.29 -13.64
C ASP A 753 39.72 -21.70 -14.12
N ALA A 754 38.99 -22.46 -13.31
CA ALA A 754 38.52 -23.80 -13.69
C ALA A 754 37.31 -23.77 -14.64
N GLN A 755 36.33 -22.89 -14.37
CA GLN A 755 35.02 -22.92 -15.02
C GLN A 755 34.84 -21.87 -16.12
N ALA A 756 35.62 -20.79 -16.10
CA ALA A 756 35.69 -19.81 -17.15
C ALA A 756 37.17 -19.49 -17.45
N PRO A 757 37.94 -20.46 -18.00
CA PRO A 757 39.38 -20.30 -18.21
C PRO A 757 39.71 -19.24 -19.26
N ASP A 758 40.85 -18.57 -19.14
CA ASP A 758 41.30 -17.59 -20.14
C ASP A 758 41.65 -18.24 -21.49
N SER A 759 41.99 -19.53 -21.48
CA SER A 759 42.40 -20.28 -22.65
C SER A 759 42.12 -21.77 -22.51
N LEU A 760 42.02 -22.48 -23.63
CA LEU A 760 41.86 -23.93 -23.70
C LEU A 760 43.04 -24.57 -24.40
N ARG A 761 43.45 -25.74 -23.91
CA ARG A 761 44.39 -26.61 -24.60
C ARG A 761 43.65 -27.41 -25.66
N VAL A 762 44.07 -27.29 -26.91
CA VAL A 762 43.49 -28.01 -28.06
C VAL A 762 44.28 -29.30 -28.33
N PRO A 763 43.72 -30.30 -29.05
CA PRO A 763 44.35 -31.60 -29.27
C PRO A 763 45.78 -31.55 -29.86
N SER A 764 46.09 -30.51 -30.63
CA SER A 764 47.46 -30.26 -31.16
C SER A 764 48.52 -30.01 -30.07
N GLY A 765 48.10 -29.92 -28.81
CA GLY A 765 48.93 -29.59 -27.65
C GLY A 765 49.08 -28.08 -27.42
N GLN A 766 48.61 -27.24 -28.35
CA GLN A 766 48.66 -25.79 -28.25
C GLN A 766 47.59 -25.25 -27.30
N THR A 767 47.84 -24.06 -26.75
CA THR A 767 46.87 -23.31 -25.94
C THR A 767 46.31 -22.15 -26.77
N ARG A 768 44.99 -21.98 -26.75
CA ARG A 768 44.25 -20.98 -27.53
C ARG A 768 43.36 -20.16 -26.60
N SER A 769 43.43 -18.84 -26.71
CA SER A 769 42.62 -17.93 -25.89
C SER A 769 41.13 -18.11 -26.18
N LEU A 770 40.32 -17.94 -25.14
CA LEU A 770 38.87 -17.80 -25.26
C LEU A 770 38.51 -16.32 -25.25
N ASP A 771 37.64 -15.95 -26.19
CA ASP A 771 37.03 -14.64 -26.27
C ASP A 771 35.63 -14.70 -25.65
N TYR A 772 35.41 -13.91 -24.61
CA TYR A 772 34.15 -13.86 -23.88
C TYR A 772 33.31 -12.69 -24.39
N VAL A 773 32.05 -12.97 -24.72
CA VAL A 773 31.08 -11.95 -25.16
C VAL A 773 29.90 -11.97 -24.18
N PRO A 774 29.45 -10.80 -23.68
CA PRO A 774 28.32 -10.76 -22.73
C PRO A 774 27.07 -11.42 -23.31
N GLY A 775 26.50 -12.38 -22.58
CA GLY A 775 25.27 -13.08 -22.96
C GLY A 775 25.43 -14.18 -24.02
N GLU A 776 26.64 -14.41 -24.56
CA GLU A 776 26.91 -15.44 -25.57
C GLU A 776 27.90 -16.49 -25.05
N PRO A 777 27.90 -17.71 -25.62
CA PRO A 777 28.93 -18.71 -25.31
C PRO A 777 30.32 -18.25 -25.76
N PRO A 778 31.39 -18.60 -25.01
CA PRO A 778 32.74 -18.13 -25.31
C PRO A 778 33.22 -18.68 -26.66
N VAL A 779 34.01 -17.88 -27.37
CA VAL A 779 34.49 -18.18 -28.71
C VAL A 779 35.93 -18.67 -28.66
N LEU A 780 36.21 -19.76 -29.37
CA LEU A 780 37.54 -20.29 -29.60
C LEU A 780 37.89 -20.21 -31.09
N ALA A 781 38.74 -19.25 -31.45
CA ALA A 781 39.29 -19.15 -32.79
C ALA A 781 40.48 -20.11 -32.95
N VAL A 782 40.28 -21.19 -33.71
CA VAL A 782 41.24 -22.29 -33.81
C VAL A 782 41.36 -22.83 -35.23
N LYS A 783 42.57 -23.18 -35.65
CA LYS A 783 42.78 -23.82 -36.96
C LYS A 783 42.14 -25.20 -36.97
N LEU A 784 41.42 -25.51 -38.04
CA LEU A 784 40.68 -26.78 -38.18
C LEU A 784 41.55 -28.01 -37.90
N GLN A 785 42.78 -28.04 -38.44
CA GLN A 785 43.69 -29.18 -38.27
C GLN A 785 44.21 -29.39 -36.84
N GLU A 786 44.02 -28.41 -35.94
CA GLU A 786 44.41 -28.53 -34.53
C GLU A 786 43.35 -29.27 -33.70
N LEU A 787 42.15 -29.47 -34.25
CA LEU A 787 41.03 -30.16 -33.61
C LEU A 787 40.86 -31.61 -34.06
N PHE A 788 41.69 -32.13 -34.97
CA PHE A 788 41.62 -33.54 -35.36
C PHE A 788 41.75 -34.45 -34.13
N GLY A 789 40.98 -35.54 -34.12
CA GLY A 789 40.85 -36.42 -32.97
C GLY A 789 39.93 -35.94 -31.85
N LEU A 790 39.39 -34.70 -31.91
CA LEU A 790 38.41 -34.23 -30.95
C LEU A 790 36.99 -34.50 -31.43
N ALA A 791 36.31 -35.35 -30.68
CA ALA A 791 34.98 -35.80 -31.04
C ALA A 791 33.89 -34.78 -30.69
N ASP A 792 33.88 -34.34 -29.43
CA ASP A 792 32.84 -33.48 -28.89
C ASP A 792 33.31 -32.02 -28.78
N THR A 793 32.37 -31.08 -28.90
CA THR A 793 32.65 -29.66 -28.67
C THR A 793 33.11 -29.45 -27.22
N PRO A 794 34.24 -28.76 -26.97
CA PRO A 794 34.66 -28.40 -25.62
C PRO A 794 33.55 -27.63 -24.88
N ARG A 795 33.41 -27.90 -23.59
CA ARG A 795 32.44 -27.23 -22.72
C ARG A 795 33.13 -26.60 -21.51
N VAL A 796 32.64 -25.44 -21.10
CA VAL A 796 33.05 -24.72 -19.88
C VAL A 796 31.85 -24.55 -18.94
N GLY A 797 32.03 -23.90 -17.80
CA GLY A 797 30.95 -23.68 -16.82
C GLY A 797 30.39 -24.98 -16.25
N GLY A 798 31.25 -25.93 -15.88
CA GLY A 798 30.86 -27.24 -15.35
C GLY A 798 30.22 -28.16 -16.39
N GLY A 799 30.52 -27.94 -17.68
CA GLY A 799 29.91 -28.68 -18.80
C GLY A 799 28.63 -28.05 -19.35
N ARG A 800 28.13 -26.97 -18.73
CA ARG A 800 26.86 -26.32 -19.11
C ARG A 800 26.96 -25.60 -20.46
N ILE A 801 28.10 -24.97 -20.75
CA ILE A 801 28.23 -24.02 -21.85
C ILE A 801 29.11 -24.60 -22.96
N PRO A 802 28.56 -24.87 -24.16
CA PRO A 802 29.37 -25.28 -25.31
C PRO A 802 30.18 -24.11 -25.84
N VAL A 803 31.47 -24.32 -26.11
CA VAL A 803 32.34 -23.31 -26.71
C VAL A 803 32.00 -23.15 -28.19
N THR A 804 31.82 -21.91 -28.64
CA THR A 804 31.63 -21.60 -30.05
C THR A 804 32.96 -21.71 -30.78
N LEU A 805 33.09 -22.64 -31.71
CA LEU A 805 34.32 -22.86 -32.48
C LEU A 805 34.29 -22.00 -33.75
N HIS A 806 35.22 -21.05 -33.84
CA HIS A 806 35.53 -20.36 -35.08
C HIS A 806 36.65 -21.14 -35.78
N LEU A 807 36.26 -22.05 -36.68
CA LEU A 807 37.17 -22.92 -37.41
C LEU A 807 37.89 -22.13 -38.49
N LEU A 808 39.22 -22.09 -38.41
CA LEU A 808 40.08 -21.32 -39.29
C LEU A 808 40.88 -22.20 -40.24
N SER A 809 41.20 -21.66 -41.41
CA SER A 809 42.16 -22.25 -42.35
C SER A 809 43.61 -22.16 -41.84
N PRO A 810 44.58 -22.82 -42.50
CA PRO A 810 45.99 -22.67 -42.14
C PRO A 810 46.48 -21.21 -42.16
N ALA A 811 45.92 -20.40 -43.05
CA ALA A 811 46.17 -18.95 -43.17
C ALA A 811 45.28 -18.09 -42.24
N ARG A 812 44.63 -18.69 -41.24
CA ARG A 812 43.76 -18.03 -40.24
C ARG A 812 42.52 -17.32 -40.80
N ARG A 813 42.08 -17.67 -42.02
CA ARG A 813 40.79 -17.20 -42.54
C ARG A 813 39.64 -18.03 -41.98
N PRO A 814 38.52 -17.42 -41.57
CA PRO A 814 37.32 -18.14 -41.13
C PRO A 814 36.83 -19.11 -42.20
N ILE A 815 36.45 -20.31 -41.79
CA ILE A 815 35.86 -21.33 -42.64
C ILE A 815 34.43 -21.58 -42.21
N GLN A 816 34.24 -21.90 -40.92
CA GLN A 816 32.96 -22.30 -40.37
C GLN A 816 32.88 -21.88 -38.91
N VAL A 817 31.68 -21.52 -38.46
CA VAL A 817 31.34 -21.34 -37.05
C VAL A 817 30.43 -22.49 -36.63
N THR A 818 30.73 -23.16 -35.51
CA THR A 818 29.90 -24.26 -35.00
C THR A 818 29.98 -24.40 -33.48
N GLN A 819 28.87 -24.85 -32.87
CA GLN A 819 28.82 -25.35 -31.48
C GLN A 819 28.58 -26.88 -31.44
N ASP A 820 28.41 -27.51 -32.60
CA ASP A 820 28.28 -28.95 -32.80
C ASP A 820 29.43 -29.45 -33.67
N LEU A 821 30.57 -29.73 -33.03
CA LEU A 821 31.78 -30.19 -33.71
C LEU A 821 31.57 -31.58 -34.34
N LYS A 822 30.80 -32.45 -33.66
CA LYS A 822 30.49 -33.78 -34.15
C LYS A 822 29.67 -33.73 -35.43
N GLY A 823 28.58 -32.97 -35.44
CA GLY A 823 27.77 -32.77 -36.64
C GLY A 823 28.54 -32.07 -37.77
N PHE A 824 29.50 -31.20 -37.44
CA PHE A 824 30.42 -30.61 -38.43
C PHE A 824 31.29 -31.69 -39.09
N TRP A 825 31.91 -32.59 -38.34
CA TRP A 825 32.73 -33.66 -38.89
C TRP A 825 31.94 -34.62 -39.79
N GLU A 826 30.71 -34.96 -39.39
CA GLU A 826 29.86 -35.91 -40.13
C GLU A 826 29.29 -35.32 -41.43
N ARG A 827 28.85 -34.06 -41.41
CA ARG A 827 28.05 -33.48 -42.50
C ARG A 827 28.79 -32.42 -43.32
N THR A 828 29.59 -31.57 -42.67
CA THR A 828 30.12 -30.34 -43.29
C THR A 828 31.60 -30.47 -43.68
N TYR A 829 32.38 -31.23 -42.92
CA TYR A 829 33.80 -31.44 -43.18
C TYR A 829 34.12 -32.01 -44.57
N PRO A 830 33.37 -32.97 -45.15
CA PRO A 830 33.68 -33.50 -46.48
C PRO A 830 33.71 -32.44 -47.60
N GLU A 831 32.84 -31.42 -47.50
CA GLU A 831 32.78 -30.30 -48.45
C GLU A 831 33.93 -29.32 -48.23
N VAL A 832 34.11 -28.89 -46.96
CA VAL A 832 35.21 -28.01 -46.53
C VAL A 832 36.57 -28.60 -46.90
N LYS A 833 36.74 -29.91 -46.74
CA LYS A 833 37.95 -30.64 -47.11
C LYS A 833 38.28 -30.51 -48.59
N LYS A 834 37.30 -30.62 -49.50
CA LYS A 834 37.54 -30.50 -50.95
C LYS A 834 38.13 -29.13 -51.31
N GLU A 835 37.57 -28.07 -50.71
CA GLU A 835 38.05 -26.71 -50.89
C GLU A 835 39.46 -26.51 -50.31
N LEU A 836 39.69 -26.98 -49.09
CA LEU A 836 40.97 -26.82 -48.39
C LEU A 836 42.09 -27.65 -49.03
N LYS A 837 41.80 -28.83 -49.58
CA LYS A 837 42.77 -29.65 -50.30
C LYS A 837 43.26 -28.97 -51.58
N GLY A 838 42.38 -28.22 -52.27
CA GLY A 838 42.76 -27.41 -53.43
C GLY A 838 43.60 -26.18 -53.06
N ARG A 839 43.20 -25.43 -52.02
CA ARG A 839 43.88 -24.18 -51.63
C ARG A 839 45.15 -24.39 -50.79
N TYR A 840 45.22 -25.47 -50.01
CA TYR A 840 46.32 -25.76 -49.09
C TYR A 840 46.79 -27.22 -49.24
N PRO A 841 47.36 -27.61 -50.40
CA PRO A 841 47.70 -29.00 -50.71
C PRO A 841 48.83 -29.58 -49.85
N LYS A 842 49.64 -28.71 -49.23
CA LYS A 842 50.76 -29.12 -48.37
C LYS A 842 50.33 -29.51 -46.95
N HIS A 843 49.07 -29.29 -46.57
CA HIS A 843 48.54 -29.62 -45.24
C HIS A 843 47.79 -30.95 -45.24
N PRO A 844 47.82 -31.72 -44.14
CA PRO A 844 47.10 -32.98 -44.05
C PRO A 844 45.59 -32.75 -43.89
N TRP A 845 44.81 -33.21 -44.86
CA TRP A 845 43.33 -33.22 -44.83
C TRP A 845 42.83 -34.67 -44.89
N PRO A 846 42.77 -35.37 -43.73
CA PRO A 846 42.46 -36.80 -43.65
C PRO A 846 41.03 -37.11 -44.13
N ASP A 847 40.79 -38.33 -44.63
CA ASP A 847 39.42 -38.81 -44.90
C ASP A 847 38.68 -39.11 -43.59
N ASP A 848 39.41 -39.59 -42.58
CA ASP A 848 38.93 -39.78 -41.22
C ASP A 848 39.51 -38.70 -40.27
N PRO A 849 38.77 -37.64 -39.94
CA PRO A 849 39.23 -36.61 -39.00
C PRO A 849 39.24 -37.08 -37.53
N TRP A 850 38.62 -38.22 -37.21
CA TRP A 850 38.46 -38.73 -35.83
C TRP A 850 39.69 -39.46 -35.31
N THR A 851 40.46 -40.08 -36.19
CA THR A 851 41.70 -40.81 -35.82
C THR A 851 42.97 -40.08 -36.27
N ALA A 852 42.82 -38.95 -36.97
CA ALA A 852 43.94 -38.20 -37.49
C ALA A 852 44.75 -37.50 -36.40
N VAL A 853 46.07 -37.49 -36.57
CA VAL A 853 46.98 -36.82 -35.64
C VAL A 853 46.83 -35.30 -35.77
N PRO A 854 46.41 -34.59 -34.69
CA PRO A 854 46.27 -33.14 -34.73
C PRO A 854 47.62 -32.46 -34.88
N THR A 855 47.68 -31.40 -35.67
CA THR A 855 48.93 -30.67 -35.92
C THR A 855 48.70 -29.18 -36.10
N HIS A 856 49.60 -28.37 -35.53
CA HIS A 856 49.64 -26.92 -35.76
C HIS A 856 50.56 -26.54 -36.93
N ARG A 857 51.28 -27.52 -37.52
CA ARG A 857 52.32 -27.32 -38.55
C ARG A 857 51.84 -27.71 -39.94
N ALA A 858 52.57 -27.25 -40.96
CA ALA A 858 52.29 -27.61 -42.35
C ALA A 858 52.71 -29.05 -42.71
N LYS A 859 53.71 -29.64 -42.03
CA LYS A 859 54.15 -31.03 -42.23
C LYS A 859 54.16 -31.83 -40.92
N PRO A 860 53.78 -33.13 -40.92
CA PRO A 860 53.97 -34.03 -39.79
C PRO A 860 55.47 -34.24 -39.48
N ARG A 861 55.83 -34.58 -38.24
CA ARG A 861 57.20 -34.99 -37.91
C ARG A 861 57.42 -36.40 -38.49
N GLY A 862 58.33 -36.53 -39.46
CA GLY A 862 58.72 -37.84 -40.04
C GLY A 862 58.48 -38.03 -41.55
N THR A 863 58.40 -36.95 -42.33
CA THR A 863 58.54 -36.96 -43.80
C THR A 863 59.35 -35.79 -44.31
#